data_AF-A0A1T5G677-F1
#
_entry.id   AF-A0A1T5G677-F1
#
_cell.length_a   1.000
_cell.length_b   1.000
_cell.length_c   1.000
_cell.angle_alpha   90.00
_cell.angle_beta   90.00
_cell.angle_gamma   90.00
#
_symmetry.space_group_name_H-M   'P 1'
#
loop_
_entity.id
_entity.type
_entity.pdbx_description
1 polymer ?
#
loop_
_entity_poly.entity_id
_entity_poly.type
_entity_poly.pdbx_seq_one_letter_code
_entity_poly.pdbx_strand_id
1 'polypeptide(L)'
;MKSLFYWVLFFPFHLLAQSVPDQKFVQEVVTIHGSGTGLPNGKVIQIAFKNNQPVASIAGKSAQFSNGKWITVSNEKPAPKASLPVIPGTKILAAIPYKNGQAIGCAEGLYFFQKGKNPERIFPENEHYSWSLRNVAALVTDSKGRLWFGSEEGVGYLDGNKWKLFTGKEGLPYNQFTCAAAGPDGIVWFGTKKGAIQVDNDQFKYRFSRRWLPDDHVNAIAIQANNGTVWIGTDKGISQIVRQSISLEEKARIFTRQVEERHNRMGFVAQSHLKEQFNVASSEVAISDNDGMYTSMYGAAQAFRYAATGDPEAKALADRSFKACKWLVDITHEKGFPARVIIPVDWPEKVNETHSREDNLRNQQHDPMWKDIYPRFPKSKDGKYYWKCDTSSDELAGHFFFYGIYYDLVAKTEEEKQAVRDVVGDMTDHLIRHGYKLVDHDGKVTRWGDFSPEYFNSVYGYDQRGLNSAVMLSFLNVARHVTGDKKYDAEAKILRDKYNYHINAMHPKEFFPPENVVPWDNNICLMSLYGLINYETDPSLLLMYRQGLEVAWQHISKQKNAFWDAIYAALANRFTQQADQKMFENKGLFPENRLYASKVVKAHQKGSYRTDFILENLQKIPLDLIGYTMDNTHRLDIVFDSSPMQEKNIGWRTDGYALPIDERGHVRQDRDGFALLASEGDGHDEHEGTFFLLPYYMAYYHGLLGSGEAK
;
A
#
# COMPACT_ATOMS: atom_id res chain seq x y z
N MET A 1 -53.33 -11.00 45.72
CA MET A 1 -54.24 -10.60 44.61
C MET A 1 -53.90 -9.16 44.24
N LYS A 2 -53.70 -8.90 42.95
CA LYS A 2 -53.32 -7.63 42.27
C LYS A 2 -51.81 -7.37 42.05
N SER A 3 -51.54 -7.31 40.75
CA SER A 3 -50.32 -7.07 39.97
C SER A 3 -49.83 -5.63 40.05
N LEU A 4 -48.52 -5.42 39.84
CA LEU A 4 -48.01 -4.24 39.15
C LEU A 4 -46.76 -4.61 38.33
N PHE A 5 -46.92 -4.64 37.01
CA PHE A 5 -45.85 -4.72 36.03
C PHE A 5 -45.16 -3.35 35.95
N TYR A 6 -43.85 -3.28 36.16
CA TYR A 6 -43.03 -2.14 35.76
C TYR A 6 -42.32 -2.47 34.45
N TRP A 7 -42.78 -1.84 33.37
CA TRP A 7 -42.03 -1.73 32.11
C TRP A 7 -40.97 -0.64 32.29
N VAL A 8 -39.70 -1.03 32.34
CA VAL A 8 -38.58 -0.09 32.19
C VAL A 8 -38.30 0.04 30.70
N LEU A 9 -38.82 1.11 30.10
CA LEU A 9 -38.42 1.58 28.77
C LEU A 9 -36.97 2.09 28.85
N PHE A 10 -36.01 1.28 28.41
CA PHE A 10 -34.70 1.78 28.03
C PHE A 10 -34.83 2.51 26.69
N PHE A 11 -34.86 3.84 26.73
CA PHE A 11 -34.52 4.65 25.57
C PHE A 11 -32.99 4.71 25.46
N PRO A 12 -32.36 4.22 24.37
CA PRO A 12 -30.99 4.59 24.09
C PRO A 12 -31.05 5.97 23.42
N PHE A 13 -30.67 7.02 24.15
CA PHE A 13 -30.12 8.21 23.53
C PHE A 13 -28.77 7.83 22.92
N HIS A 14 -28.77 7.27 21.71
CA HIS A 14 -27.60 7.30 20.86
C HIS A 14 -27.60 8.66 20.16
N LEU A 15 -26.78 9.59 20.66
CA LEU A 15 -26.11 10.51 19.76
C LEU A 15 -25.36 9.60 18.77
N LEU A 16 -25.88 9.48 17.55
CA LEU A 16 -25.28 8.69 16.47
C LEU A 16 -23.93 9.32 16.14
N ALA A 17 -22.86 8.88 16.83
CA ALA A 17 -21.52 9.03 16.32
C ALA A 17 -21.51 8.36 14.93
N GLN A 18 -21.06 9.09 13.91
CA GLN A 18 -20.93 8.53 12.56
C GLN A 18 -20.09 7.25 12.63
N SER A 19 -20.51 6.22 11.91
CA SER A 19 -19.71 5.01 11.79
C SER A 19 -18.35 5.37 11.17
N VAL A 20 -17.25 4.73 11.61
CA VAL A 20 -15.92 5.06 11.05
C VAL A 20 -15.84 4.94 9.52
N PRO A 21 -16.57 4.02 8.83
CA PRO A 21 -16.70 4.04 7.38
C PRO A 21 -17.18 5.36 6.77
N ASP A 22 -18.04 6.10 7.48
CA ASP A 22 -18.62 7.38 7.05
C ASP A 22 -17.80 8.60 7.52
N GLN A 23 -16.84 8.39 8.43
CA GLN A 23 -15.97 9.46 8.92
C GLN A 23 -15.13 10.00 7.76
N LYS A 24 -15.28 11.29 7.48
CA LYS A 24 -14.53 11.96 6.42
C LYS A 24 -13.12 12.29 6.88
N PHE A 25 -12.17 12.08 5.98
CA PHE A 25 -10.79 12.52 6.08
C PHE A 25 -10.44 13.38 4.85
N VAL A 26 -9.26 14.00 4.88
CA VAL A 26 -8.77 14.79 3.76
C VAL A 26 -7.92 13.91 2.85
N GLN A 27 -8.37 13.71 1.62
CA GLN A 27 -7.59 13.12 0.53
C GLN A 27 -7.00 14.24 -0.32
N GLU A 28 -5.68 14.23 -0.51
CA GLU A 28 -5.04 15.11 -1.49
C GLU A 28 -5.12 14.46 -2.87
N VAL A 29 -5.51 15.24 -3.87
CA VAL A 29 -5.59 14.82 -5.28
C VAL A 29 -4.82 15.84 -6.11
N VAL A 30 -3.90 15.34 -6.93
CA VAL A 30 -3.05 16.18 -7.76
C VAL A 30 -3.52 16.21 -9.20
N THR A 31 -3.44 17.38 -9.82
CA THR A 31 -3.59 17.56 -11.26
C THR A 31 -2.39 18.30 -11.80
N ILE A 32 -1.83 17.81 -12.90
CA ILE A 32 -0.58 18.30 -13.47
C ILE A 32 -0.89 19.13 -14.71
N HIS A 33 -0.38 20.36 -14.72
CA HIS A 33 -0.62 21.33 -15.77
C HIS A 33 0.65 21.62 -16.55
N GLY A 34 0.54 21.54 -17.88
CA GLY A 34 1.62 21.75 -18.83
C GLY A 34 1.09 22.25 -20.17
N SER A 35 1.84 22.09 -21.25
CA SER A 35 1.44 22.53 -22.60
C SER A 35 0.07 22.00 -23.02
N GLY A 36 -0.23 20.74 -22.72
CA GLY A 36 -1.53 20.11 -23.02
C GLY A 36 -2.74 20.77 -22.33
N THR A 37 -2.53 21.50 -21.22
CA THR A 37 -3.59 22.25 -20.53
C THR A 37 -3.58 23.75 -20.86
N GLY A 38 -2.81 24.16 -21.86
CA GLY A 38 -2.68 25.54 -22.32
C GLY A 38 -1.62 26.36 -21.56
N LEU A 39 -0.88 25.75 -20.64
CA LEU A 39 0.20 26.43 -19.92
C LEU A 39 1.39 26.65 -20.87
N PRO A 40 1.92 27.88 -20.99
CA PRO A 40 3.12 28.12 -21.78
C PRO A 40 4.29 27.27 -21.29
N ASN A 41 5.09 26.75 -22.24
CA ASN A 41 6.31 26.03 -21.91
C ASN A 41 7.33 26.95 -21.21
N GLY A 42 7.94 26.45 -20.14
CA GLY A 42 9.05 27.09 -19.44
C GLY A 42 8.91 27.04 -17.93
N LYS A 43 9.94 27.55 -17.26
CA LYS A 43 10.03 27.64 -15.80
C LYS A 43 8.93 28.54 -15.25
N VAL A 44 8.13 28.01 -14.33
CA VAL A 44 7.14 28.78 -13.58
C VAL A 44 7.85 29.49 -12.45
N ILE A 45 7.94 30.82 -12.53
CA ILE A 45 8.77 31.64 -11.63
C ILE A 45 7.95 32.13 -10.42
N GLN A 46 6.66 32.38 -10.62
CA GLN A 46 5.77 32.90 -9.60
C GLN A 46 4.34 32.46 -9.87
N ILE A 47 3.57 32.24 -8.82
CA ILE A 47 2.12 32.07 -8.88
C ILE A 47 1.50 33.10 -7.93
N ALA A 48 0.55 33.87 -8.43
CA ALA A 48 -0.22 34.86 -7.69
C ALA A 48 -1.72 34.65 -7.93
N PHE A 49 -2.57 35.39 -7.21
CA PHE A 49 -4.02 35.34 -7.42
C PHE A 49 -4.55 36.69 -7.90
N LYS A 50 -5.39 36.67 -8.93
CA LYS A 50 -6.17 37.83 -9.42
C LYS A 50 -7.64 37.45 -9.41
N ASN A 51 -8.46 38.16 -8.64
CA ASN A 51 -9.87 37.80 -8.41
C ASN A 51 -10.04 36.34 -7.96
N ASN A 52 -9.16 35.89 -7.05
CA ASN A 52 -9.09 34.50 -6.55
C ASN A 52 -8.80 33.44 -7.62
N GLN A 53 -8.37 33.83 -8.83
CA GLN A 53 -7.91 32.91 -9.87
C GLN A 53 -6.38 32.90 -9.94
N PRO A 54 -5.75 31.73 -10.11
CA PRO A 54 -4.29 31.64 -10.21
C PRO A 54 -3.77 32.30 -11.49
N VAL A 55 -2.70 33.07 -11.35
CA VAL A 55 -1.93 33.67 -12.45
C VAL A 55 -0.48 33.23 -12.28
N ALA A 56 0.04 32.52 -13.27
CA ALA A 56 1.41 32.04 -13.30
C ALA A 56 2.27 32.94 -14.20
N SER A 57 3.48 33.26 -13.74
CA SER A 57 4.51 33.90 -14.54
C SER A 57 5.48 32.84 -15.06
N ILE A 58 5.61 32.73 -16.38
CA ILE A 58 6.44 31.73 -17.07
C ILE A 58 7.42 32.45 -18.00
N ALA A 59 8.70 32.55 -17.60
CA ALA A 59 9.80 33.08 -18.41
C ALA A 59 9.44 34.27 -19.36
N GLY A 60 8.82 35.33 -18.81
CA GLY A 60 8.45 36.54 -19.57
C GLY A 60 7.03 36.56 -20.15
N LYS A 61 6.26 35.48 -19.99
CA LYS A 61 4.82 35.39 -20.28
C LYS A 61 4.04 35.23 -18.99
N SER A 62 2.75 35.53 -19.05
CA SER A 62 1.81 35.25 -17.97
C SER A 62 0.66 34.39 -18.49
N ALA A 63 0.16 33.50 -17.66
CA ALA A 63 -1.02 32.70 -17.95
C ALA A 63 -1.98 32.73 -16.76
N GLN A 64 -3.27 32.86 -17.01
CA GLN A 64 -4.32 32.82 -16.00
C GLN A 64 -5.08 31.50 -16.10
N PHE A 65 -5.33 30.86 -14.97
CA PHE A 65 -6.14 29.66 -14.91
C PHE A 65 -7.63 30.03 -14.87
N SER A 66 -8.42 29.44 -15.77
CA SER A 66 -9.86 29.62 -15.84
C SER A 66 -10.51 28.40 -16.49
N ASN A 67 -11.63 27.93 -15.93
CA ASN A 67 -12.42 26.80 -16.46
C ASN A 67 -11.58 25.54 -16.76
N GLY A 68 -10.65 25.20 -15.86
CA GLY A 68 -9.81 24.00 -16.02
C GLY A 68 -8.63 24.14 -16.98
N LYS A 69 -8.41 25.32 -17.58
CA LYS A 69 -7.34 25.54 -18.56
C LYS A 69 -6.53 26.80 -18.23
N TRP A 70 -5.29 26.83 -18.72
CA TRP A 70 -4.45 28.02 -18.69
C TRP A 70 -4.61 28.82 -19.98
N ILE A 71 -4.81 30.13 -19.83
CA ILE A 71 -4.99 31.06 -20.95
C ILE A 71 -3.86 32.08 -20.86
N THR A 72 -3.07 32.21 -21.93
CA THR A 72 -2.00 33.21 -22.00
C THR A 72 -2.60 34.61 -21.99
N VAL A 73 -2.09 35.48 -21.12
CA VAL A 73 -2.51 36.88 -21.03
C VAL A 73 -1.37 37.79 -21.50
N SER A 74 -1.66 38.73 -22.40
CA SER A 74 -0.67 39.61 -22.99
C SER A 74 -0.25 40.75 -22.04
N ASN A 75 1.07 40.87 -21.82
CA ASN A 75 1.76 42.03 -21.22
C ASN A 75 1.20 42.56 -19.89
N GLU A 76 1.15 41.72 -18.86
CA GLU A 76 1.25 42.26 -17.50
C GLU A 76 2.74 42.38 -17.14
N LYS A 77 3.22 43.62 -16.95
CA LYS A 77 4.52 43.86 -16.33
C LYS A 77 4.51 43.13 -14.97
N PRO A 78 5.56 42.37 -14.62
CA PRO A 78 5.65 41.79 -13.28
C PRO A 78 5.47 42.89 -12.26
N ALA A 79 4.74 42.61 -11.17
CA ALA A 79 4.55 43.57 -10.10
C ALA A 79 5.92 44.15 -9.70
N PRO A 80 6.04 45.49 -9.55
CA PRO A 80 7.32 46.10 -9.22
C PRO A 80 7.86 45.44 -7.94
N LYS A 81 9.10 44.92 -7.99
CA LYS A 81 9.78 44.44 -6.79
C LYS A 81 9.88 45.63 -5.83
N ALA A 82 9.29 45.49 -4.64
CA ALA A 82 9.49 46.47 -3.58
C ALA A 82 11.00 46.67 -3.39
N SER A 83 11.45 47.92 -3.23
CA SER A 83 12.85 48.20 -2.94
C SER A 83 13.22 47.49 -1.64
N LEU A 84 14.06 46.46 -1.73
CA LEU A 84 14.55 45.77 -0.56
C LEU A 84 15.57 46.66 0.16
N PRO A 85 15.61 46.65 1.50
CA PRO A 85 16.68 47.33 2.24
C PRO A 85 18.03 46.76 1.83
N VAL A 86 19.11 47.56 1.87
CA VAL A 86 20.46 47.04 1.57
C VAL A 86 21.07 46.50 2.86
N ILE A 87 21.51 45.24 2.86
CA ILE A 87 22.30 44.66 3.95
C ILE A 87 23.74 44.49 3.43
N PRO A 88 24.72 45.24 3.95
CA PRO A 88 26.10 45.16 3.48
C PRO A 88 26.68 43.75 3.59
N GLY A 89 27.39 43.31 2.54
CA GLY A 89 28.13 42.03 2.54
C GLY A 89 27.29 40.77 2.29
N THR A 90 25.98 40.87 2.01
CA THR A 90 25.17 39.70 1.72
C THR A 90 24.07 39.97 0.67
N LYS A 91 23.67 38.91 -0.05
CA LYS A 91 22.58 38.97 -1.04
C LYS A 91 21.25 38.65 -0.35
N ILE A 92 20.26 39.51 -0.55
CA ILE A 92 18.88 39.24 -0.09
C ILE A 92 18.22 38.22 -1.00
N LEU A 93 17.62 37.21 -0.39
CA LEU A 93 16.93 36.12 -1.05
C LEU A 93 15.42 36.23 -0.85
N ALA A 94 14.97 36.64 0.35
CA ALA A 94 13.57 36.84 0.69
C ALA A 94 13.40 37.99 1.69
N ALA A 95 12.25 38.65 1.67
CA ALA A 95 11.87 39.60 2.70
C ALA A 95 10.35 39.60 2.86
N ILE A 96 9.88 39.62 4.11
CA ILE A 96 8.46 39.68 4.44
C ILE A 96 8.19 40.73 5.52
N PRO A 97 6.98 41.31 5.55
CA PRO A 97 6.52 42.05 6.72
C PRO A 97 6.57 41.15 7.97
N TYR A 98 7.11 41.67 9.08
CA TYR A 98 7.14 40.96 10.34
C TYR A 98 7.15 41.95 11.51
N LYS A 99 6.20 41.81 12.44
CA LYS A 99 5.96 42.78 13.53
C LYS A 99 5.89 44.22 12.97
N ASN A 100 6.61 45.17 13.56
CA ASN A 100 6.66 46.57 13.13
C ASN A 100 7.75 46.85 12.06
N GLY A 101 8.17 45.82 11.33
CA GLY A 101 9.29 45.91 10.40
C GLY A 101 9.28 44.78 9.38
N GLN A 102 10.47 44.25 9.08
CA GLN A 102 10.66 43.16 8.12
C GLN A 102 11.58 42.08 8.70
N ALA A 103 11.27 40.83 8.36
CA ALA A 103 12.23 39.73 8.43
C ALA A 103 12.85 39.56 7.04
N ILE A 104 14.18 39.48 6.98
CA ILE A 104 14.95 39.49 5.73
C ILE A 104 15.88 38.28 5.72
N GLY A 105 15.62 37.35 4.81
CA GLY A 105 16.46 36.18 4.56
C GLY A 105 17.51 36.48 3.51
N CYS A 106 18.77 36.15 3.83
CA CYS A 106 19.93 36.41 3.00
C CYS A 106 20.77 35.15 2.78
N ALA A 107 21.75 35.24 1.88
CA ALA A 107 22.74 34.19 1.67
C ALA A 107 23.51 33.85 2.96
N GLU A 108 23.78 34.86 3.79
CA GLU A 108 24.60 34.71 5.01
C GLU A 108 23.78 34.84 6.32
N GLY A 109 22.44 34.75 6.27
CA GLY A 109 21.65 34.68 7.50
C GLY A 109 20.25 35.29 7.44
N LEU A 110 19.60 35.30 8.60
CA LEU A 110 18.31 35.96 8.83
C LEU A 110 18.54 37.27 9.59
N TYR A 111 17.85 38.32 9.17
CA TYR A 111 17.94 39.64 9.79
C TYR A 111 16.55 40.18 10.14
N PHE A 112 16.44 40.88 11.26
CA PHE A 112 15.28 41.70 11.59
C PHE A 112 15.59 43.17 11.35
N PHE A 113 14.73 43.83 10.59
CA PHE A 113 14.83 45.25 10.29
C PHE A 113 13.62 45.99 10.83
N GLN A 114 13.85 47.04 11.60
CA GLN A 114 12.82 47.98 12.05
C GLN A 114 13.13 49.36 11.46
N LYS A 115 12.09 50.10 11.07
CA LYS A 115 12.26 51.43 10.50
C LYS A 115 13.04 52.32 11.48
N GLY A 116 14.17 52.89 11.01
CA GLY A 116 15.04 53.76 11.82
C GLY A 116 16.09 53.06 12.65
N LYS A 117 16.23 51.73 12.56
CA LYS A 117 17.30 50.94 13.19
C LYS A 117 18.13 50.19 12.15
N ASN A 118 19.36 49.81 12.51
CA ASN A 118 20.16 48.92 11.69
C ASN A 118 19.56 47.50 11.69
N PRO A 119 19.67 46.75 10.57
CA PRO A 119 19.31 45.34 10.55
C PRO A 119 20.11 44.54 11.58
N GLU A 120 19.42 43.76 12.41
CA GLU A 120 20.01 42.89 13.42
C GLU A 120 20.08 41.46 12.89
N ARG A 121 21.26 40.83 12.93
CA ARG A 121 21.42 39.42 12.54
C ARG A 121 20.89 38.51 13.65
N ILE A 122 20.13 37.51 13.24
CA ILE A 122 19.46 36.56 14.13
C ILE A 122 20.18 35.21 14.10
N PHE A 123 20.42 34.65 15.28
CA PHE A 123 21.00 33.33 15.49
C PHE A 123 19.98 32.46 16.23
N PRO A 124 19.13 31.70 15.51
CA PRO A 124 18.15 30.83 16.15
C PRO A 124 18.81 29.76 17.00
N GLU A 125 18.29 29.54 18.20
CA GLU A 125 18.81 28.53 19.12
C GLU A 125 17.71 27.89 19.96
N ASN A 126 17.89 26.61 20.27
CA ASN A 126 17.10 25.85 21.23
C ASN A 126 18.03 24.93 22.05
N GLU A 127 17.45 24.00 22.80
CA GLU A 127 18.20 23.07 23.67
C GLU A 127 19.18 22.14 22.92
N HIS A 128 19.02 21.94 21.62
CA HIS A 128 19.80 21.00 20.82
C HIS A 128 20.70 21.68 19.77
N TYR A 129 20.34 22.89 19.36
CA TYR A 129 20.90 23.54 18.19
C TYR A 129 21.12 25.03 18.44
N SER A 130 22.20 25.58 17.89
CA SER A 130 22.44 27.02 17.75
C SER A 130 22.99 27.26 16.36
N TRP A 131 22.29 28.07 15.55
CA TRP A 131 22.54 28.15 14.11
C TRP A 131 23.00 29.55 13.66
N SER A 132 24.07 29.56 12.86
CA SER A 132 24.42 30.68 12.00
C SER A 132 23.88 30.38 10.60
N LEU A 133 22.64 30.78 10.34
CA LEU A 133 21.91 30.39 9.13
C LEU A 133 22.62 30.77 7.83
N ARG A 134 22.46 29.92 6.81
CA ARG A 134 22.83 30.20 5.43
C ARG A 134 21.69 29.93 4.44
N ASN A 135 21.72 30.66 3.33
CA ASN A 135 20.77 30.58 2.23
C ASN A 135 19.30 30.59 2.68
N VAL A 136 18.91 31.65 3.40
CA VAL A 136 17.54 31.83 3.88
C VAL A 136 16.64 32.36 2.74
N ALA A 137 16.30 31.49 1.79
CA ALA A 137 15.44 31.80 0.65
C ALA A 137 13.94 31.55 0.92
N ALA A 138 13.62 30.74 1.92
CA ALA A 138 12.26 30.44 2.34
C ALA A 138 11.93 31.13 3.66
N LEU A 139 10.98 32.07 3.63
CA LEU A 139 10.60 32.87 4.79
C LEU A 139 9.11 33.21 4.72
N VAL A 140 8.36 32.90 5.78
CA VAL A 140 6.91 33.18 5.83
C VAL A 140 6.43 33.34 7.28
N THR A 141 5.36 34.10 7.50
CA THR A 141 4.63 34.10 8.78
C THR A 141 3.35 33.30 8.61
N ASP A 142 3.10 32.32 9.48
CA ASP A 142 1.90 31.49 9.41
C ASP A 142 0.67 32.17 10.03
N SER A 143 -0.50 31.54 9.92
CA SER A 143 -1.75 32.07 10.48
C SER A 143 -1.79 32.12 12.02
N LYS A 144 -0.84 31.47 12.71
CA LYS A 144 -0.66 31.53 14.17
C LYS A 144 0.32 32.64 14.58
N GLY A 145 0.85 33.41 13.61
CA GLY A 145 1.80 34.49 13.86
C GLY A 145 3.25 34.02 14.06
N ARG A 146 3.54 32.74 13.79
CA ARG A 146 4.88 32.17 13.92
C ARG A 146 5.70 32.52 12.68
N LEU A 147 6.92 32.99 12.87
CA LEU A 147 7.86 33.26 11.77
C LEU A 147 8.60 31.98 11.43
N TRP A 148 8.37 31.44 10.25
CA TRP A 148 9.04 30.26 9.71
C TRP A 148 10.15 30.63 8.75
N PHE A 149 11.25 29.89 8.80
CA PHE A 149 12.35 29.97 7.85
C PHE A 149 12.82 28.58 7.42
N GLY A 150 13.36 28.51 6.21
CA GLY A 150 14.17 27.39 5.72
C GLY A 150 15.58 27.87 5.39
N SER A 151 16.58 27.03 5.72
CA SER A 151 18.01 27.30 5.58
C SER A 151 18.79 26.01 5.28
N GLU A 152 20.09 26.10 4.99
CA GLU A 152 20.93 24.90 4.83
C GLU A 152 21.02 24.06 6.11
N GLU A 153 20.96 24.70 7.28
CA GLU A 153 21.01 24.03 8.57
C GLU A 153 19.71 23.25 8.87
N GLY A 154 18.58 23.65 8.27
CA GLY A 154 17.28 23.03 8.47
C GLY A 154 16.11 24.01 8.40
N VAL A 155 15.00 23.64 9.03
CA VAL A 155 13.80 24.48 9.17
C VAL A 155 13.68 24.94 10.62
N GLY A 156 13.17 26.15 10.82
CA GLY A 156 12.80 26.59 12.15
C GLY A 156 11.65 27.58 12.15
N TYR A 157 11.05 27.75 13.34
CA TYR A 157 10.10 28.84 13.56
C TYR A 157 10.28 29.51 14.92
N LEU A 158 9.93 30.80 14.97
CA LEU A 158 9.85 31.59 16.20
C LEU A 158 8.39 31.68 16.64
N ASP A 159 8.10 31.17 17.84
CA ASP A 159 6.81 31.30 18.50
C ASP A 159 7.00 32.09 19.81
N GLY A 160 6.43 33.30 19.83
CA GLY A 160 6.77 34.32 20.82
C GLY A 160 8.27 34.64 20.81
N ASN A 161 8.98 34.12 21.81
CA ASN A 161 10.43 34.29 22.02
C ASN A 161 11.20 32.97 21.98
N LYS A 162 10.56 31.85 21.62
CA LYS A 162 11.19 30.52 21.59
C LYS A 162 11.35 30.03 20.16
N TRP A 163 12.55 29.58 19.83
CA TRP A 163 12.79 28.90 18.56
C TRP A 163 12.50 27.41 18.68
N LYS A 164 11.89 26.86 17.64
CA LYS A 164 11.85 25.42 17.40
C LYS A 164 12.58 25.14 16.09
N LEU A 165 13.51 24.20 16.11
CA LEU A 165 14.49 23.94 15.04
C LEU A 165 14.46 22.46 14.68
N PHE A 166 14.50 22.16 13.38
CA PHE A 166 14.32 20.83 12.82
C PHE A 166 15.35 20.51 11.73
N THR A 167 15.93 19.33 11.84
CA THR A 167 16.84 18.71 10.88
C THR A 167 16.24 17.38 10.38
N GLY A 168 17.02 16.60 9.63
CA GLY A 168 16.64 15.23 9.28
C GLY A 168 16.34 14.34 10.49
N LYS A 169 16.99 14.59 11.64
CA LYS A 169 16.73 13.85 12.88
C LYS A 169 15.28 14.00 13.36
N GLU A 170 14.72 15.19 13.18
CA GLU A 170 13.33 15.51 13.54
C GLU A 170 12.34 15.29 12.37
N GLY A 171 12.76 14.66 11.28
CA GLY A 171 11.89 14.26 10.18
C GLY A 171 11.92 15.18 8.95
N LEU A 172 12.79 16.19 8.87
CA LEU A 172 12.91 17.04 7.68
C LEU A 172 13.53 16.24 6.51
N PRO A 173 12.84 16.03 5.38
CA PRO A 173 13.36 15.18 4.31
C PRO A 173 14.45 15.86 3.46
N TYR A 174 14.44 17.19 3.34
CA TYR A 174 15.37 17.92 2.47
C TYR A 174 15.53 19.38 2.91
N ASN A 175 16.72 19.96 2.73
CA ASN A 175 17.09 21.28 3.29
C ASN A 175 17.55 22.33 2.26
N GLN A 176 17.43 22.08 0.94
CA GLN A 176 17.74 23.09 -0.07
C GLN A 176 16.48 23.86 -0.51
N PHE A 177 16.07 24.83 0.29
CA PHE A 177 14.83 25.59 0.12
C PHE A 177 14.90 26.65 -0.99
N THR A 178 13.76 26.91 -1.63
CA THR A 178 13.62 27.88 -2.73
C THR A 178 12.53 28.93 -2.45
N CYS A 179 11.44 28.56 -1.77
CA CYS A 179 10.35 29.46 -1.41
C CYS A 179 9.54 28.91 -0.22
N ALA A 180 8.66 29.73 0.36
CA ALA A 180 7.68 29.29 1.36
C ALA A 180 6.33 29.96 1.17
N ALA A 181 5.25 29.29 1.58
CA ALA A 181 3.89 29.79 1.60
C ALA A 181 3.16 29.33 2.86
N ALA A 182 2.41 30.23 3.50
CA ALA A 182 1.58 29.91 4.66
C ALA A 182 0.19 29.47 4.21
N GLY A 183 -0.26 28.35 4.76
CA GLY A 183 -1.62 27.84 4.64
C GLY A 183 -2.48 28.20 5.85
N PRO A 184 -3.72 27.70 5.89
CA PRO A 184 -4.60 27.84 7.05
C PRO A 184 -4.07 27.07 8.27
N ASP A 185 -4.55 27.42 9.46
CA ASP A 185 -4.34 26.69 10.72
C ASP A 185 -2.88 26.39 11.12
N GLY A 186 -1.94 27.23 10.67
CA GLY A 186 -0.51 27.10 10.96
C GLY A 186 0.23 26.13 10.05
N ILE A 187 -0.41 25.63 8.99
CA ILE A 187 0.26 24.84 7.94
C ILE A 187 1.23 25.73 7.18
N VAL A 188 2.41 25.21 6.88
CA VAL A 188 3.40 25.88 6.03
C VAL A 188 3.86 24.94 4.93
N TRP A 189 4.01 25.48 3.73
CA TRP A 189 4.60 24.79 2.59
C TRP A 189 5.95 25.39 2.25
N PHE A 190 6.92 24.54 1.99
CA PHE A 190 8.26 24.88 1.55
C PHE A 190 8.51 24.29 0.16
N GLY A 191 8.91 25.14 -0.78
CA GLY A 191 9.50 24.70 -2.03
C GLY A 191 10.97 24.40 -1.82
N THR A 192 11.47 23.37 -2.49
CA THR A 192 12.89 22.99 -2.44
C THR A 192 13.41 22.68 -3.84
N LYS A 193 14.73 22.47 -3.97
CA LYS A 193 15.32 21.99 -5.24
C LYS A 193 14.93 20.55 -5.59
N LYS A 194 14.40 19.78 -4.64
CA LYS A 194 13.95 18.39 -4.83
C LYS A 194 12.66 18.19 -4.04
N GLY A 195 11.52 18.46 -4.64
CA GLY A 195 10.19 18.30 -4.04
C GLY A 195 9.67 19.51 -3.24
N ALA A 196 8.44 19.38 -2.77
CA ALA A 196 7.79 20.30 -1.84
C ALA A 196 7.57 19.63 -0.48
N ILE A 197 7.71 20.40 0.61
CA ILE A 197 7.54 19.91 1.98
C ILE A 197 6.38 20.68 2.62
N GLN A 198 5.37 19.97 3.11
CA GLN A 198 4.35 20.55 3.98
C GLN A 198 4.75 20.26 5.43
N VAL A 199 4.56 21.27 6.29
CA VAL A 199 4.68 21.14 7.73
C VAL A 199 3.31 21.39 8.35
N ASP A 200 2.85 20.43 9.14
CA ASP A 200 1.59 20.50 9.87
C ASP A 200 1.80 19.91 11.27
N ASN A 201 1.61 20.72 12.31
CA ASN A 201 1.91 20.35 13.71
C ASN A 201 3.28 19.67 13.88
N ASP A 202 4.31 20.28 13.27
CA ASP A 202 5.70 19.84 13.30
C ASP A 202 5.95 18.47 12.65
N GLN A 203 4.97 17.94 11.92
CA GLN A 203 5.11 16.75 11.07
C GLN A 203 5.38 17.17 9.63
N PHE A 204 6.38 16.57 9.02
CA PHE A 204 6.78 16.80 7.64
C PHE A 204 6.12 15.79 6.72
N LYS A 205 5.55 16.28 5.62
CA LYS A 205 4.98 15.46 4.54
C LYS A 205 5.61 15.88 3.21
N TYR A 206 6.06 14.93 2.41
CA TYR A 206 6.94 15.19 1.27
C TYR A 206 6.27 14.89 -0.08
N ARG A 207 6.22 15.89 -0.96
CA ARG A 207 5.59 15.82 -2.28
C ARG A 207 6.71 15.84 -3.30
N PHE A 208 6.98 14.68 -3.87
CA PHE A 208 8.18 14.42 -4.67
C PHE A 208 7.88 13.46 -5.83
N SER A 209 8.69 13.53 -6.88
CA SER A 209 8.56 12.75 -8.12
C SER A 209 7.25 13.05 -8.88
N ARG A 210 7.11 12.40 -10.03
CA ARG A 210 6.00 12.51 -10.97
C ARG A 210 4.64 12.19 -10.39
N ARG A 211 4.61 11.47 -9.26
CA ARG A 211 3.41 11.28 -8.44
C ARG A 211 2.80 12.61 -8.00
N TRP A 212 3.64 13.58 -7.59
CA TRP A 212 3.16 14.84 -7.04
C TRP A 212 3.50 16.06 -7.90
N LEU A 213 4.59 16.00 -8.67
CA LEU A 213 5.17 17.16 -9.35
C LEU A 213 5.56 16.83 -10.81
N PRO A 214 5.35 17.74 -11.78
CA PRO A 214 5.88 17.54 -13.14
C PRO A 214 7.41 17.66 -13.20
N ASP A 215 8.03 18.29 -12.21
CA ASP A 215 9.48 18.37 -12.01
C ASP A 215 9.78 18.62 -10.53
N ASP A 216 10.88 18.07 -10.03
CA ASP A 216 11.21 18.15 -8.60
C ASP A 216 11.72 19.54 -8.18
N HIS A 217 12.18 20.38 -9.11
CA HIS A 217 12.67 21.71 -8.76
C HIS A 217 11.50 22.69 -8.57
N VAL A 218 11.13 22.94 -7.31
CA VAL A 218 10.02 23.84 -6.96
C VAL A 218 10.51 25.28 -6.94
N ASN A 219 9.81 26.16 -7.64
CA ASN A 219 10.16 27.58 -7.76
C ASN A 219 9.18 28.51 -7.04
N ALA A 220 7.91 28.12 -7.00
CA ALA A 220 6.84 28.94 -6.44
C ALA A 220 5.77 28.06 -5.83
N ILE A 221 5.22 28.50 -4.70
CA ILE A 221 4.04 27.90 -4.09
C ILE A 221 3.04 29.01 -3.80
N ALA A 222 1.78 28.79 -4.14
CA ALA A 222 0.66 29.66 -3.81
C ALA A 222 -0.51 28.84 -3.29
N ILE A 223 -1.16 29.30 -2.23
CA ILE A 223 -2.27 28.58 -1.58
C ILE A 223 -3.53 29.42 -1.72
N GLN A 224 -4.57 28.80 -2.24
CA GLN A 224 -5.84 29.47 -2.48
C GLN A 224 -6.63 29.57 -1.18
N ALA A 225 -6.95 30.79 -0.75
CA ALA A 225 -7.48 31.04 0.59
C ALA A 225 -8.85 30.40 0.86
N ASN A 226 -9.71 30.30 -0.16
CA ASN A 226 -11.10 29.86 0.03
C ASN A 226 -11.27 28.34 0.18
N ASN A 227 -10.35 27.54 -0.36
CA ASN A 227 -10.47 26.07 -0.38
C ASN A 227 -9.16 25.33 -0.05
N GLY A 228 -8.08 26.05 0.21
CA GLY A 228 -6.77 25.46 0.55
C GLY A 228 -6.08 24.73 -0.59
N THR A 229 -6.51 24.92 -1.85
CA THR A 229 -5.83 24.34 -3.02
C THR A 229 -4.42 24.89 -3.12
N VAL A 230 -3.44 24.01 -3.28
CA VAL A 230 -2.03 24.37 -3.37
C VAL A 230 -1.59 24.31 -4.83
N TRP A 231 -1.01 25.41 -5.31
CA TRP A 231 -0.45 25.54 -6.64
C TRP A 231 1.07 25.58 -6.54
N ILE A 232 1.75 24.62 -7.16
CA ILE A 232 3.20 24.46 -7.09
C ILE A 232 3.79 24.63 -8.48
N GLY A 233 4.54 25.70 -8.70
CA GLY A 233 5.25 25.98 -9.94
C GLY A 233 6.65 25.36 -9.94
N THR A 234 6.98 24.67 -11.02
CA THR A 234 8.24 23.94 -11.21
C THR A 234 8.94 24.36 -12.50
N ASP A 235 10.04 23.71 -12.85
CA ASP A 235 10.72 23.95 -14.12
C ASP A 235 9.94 23.41 -15.35
N LYS A 236 9.03 22.44 -15.15
CA LYS A 236 8.28 21.78 -16.25
C LYS A 236 6.76 21.90 -16.17
N GLY A 237 6.23 22.76 -15.30
CA GLY A 237 4.78 22.98 -15.21
C GLY A 237 4.30 23.27 -13.80
N ILE A 238 3.00 23.08 -13.58
CA ILE A 238 2.34 23.38 -12.31
C ILE A 238 1.62 22.15 -11.79
N SER A 239 1.83 21.82 -10.51
CA SER A 239 0.93 20.91 -9.78
C SER A 239 -0.18 21.70 -9.09
N GLN A 240 -1.42 21.24 -9.26
CA GLN A 240 -2.57 21.67 -8.50
C GLN A 240 -2.95 20.56 -7.52
N ILE A 241 -2.71 20.76 -6.23
CA ILE A 241 -3.08 19.80 -5.18
C ILE A 241 -4.37 20.28 -4.52
N VAL A 242 -5.45 19.56 -4.77
CA VAL A 242 -6.79 19.80 -4.23
C VAL A 242 -6.99 18.93 -3.00
N ARG A 243 -7.57 19.52 -1.95
CA ARG A 243 -7.97 18.80 -0.73
C ARG A 243 -9.44 18.40 -0.87
N GLN A 244 -9.70 17.10 -0.95
CA GLN A 244 -11.05 16.55 -1.05
C GLN A 244 -11.44 15.90 0.28
N SER A 245 -12.64 16.22 0.77
CA SER A 245 -13.20 15.56 1.96
C SER A 245 -13.93 14.31 1.52
N ILE A 246 -13.38 13.14 1.85
CA ILE A 246 -13.88 11.83 1.42
C ILE A 246 -13.92 10.86 2.60
N SER A 247 -14.87 9.93 2.60
CA SER A 247 -14.90 8.79 3.53
C SER A 247 -14.19 7.55 2.95
N LEU A 248 -13.88 6.55 3.78
CA LEU A 248 -13.30 5.30 3.28
C LEU A 248 -14.27 4.57 2.34
N GLU A 249 -15.57 4.64 2.61
CA GLU A 249 -16.61 4.06 1.76
C GLU A 249 -16.74 4.78 0.42
N GLU A 250 -16.69 6.12 0.39
CA GLU A 250 -16.65 6.88 -0.86
C GLU A 250 -15.42 6.49 -1.71
N LYS A 251 -14.26 6.31 -1.07
CA LYS A 251 -13.02 5.84 -1.70
C LYS A 251 -13.12 4.40 -2.21
N ALA A 252 -13.76 3.50 -1.45
CA ALA A 252 -14.03 2.12 -1.88
C ALA A 252 -14.88 2.07 -3.16
N ARG A 253 -15.87 2.96 -3.30
CA ARG A 253 -16.69 3.05 -4.54
C ARG A 253 -15.89 3.52 -5.75
N ILE A 254 -14.93 4.43 -5.55
CA ILE A 254 -14.01 4.86 -6.62
C ILE A 254 -13.18 3.67 -7.10
N PHE A 255 -12.59 2.91 -6.18
CA PHE A 255 -11.75 1.76 -6.54
C PHE A 255 -12.53 0.58 -7.10
N THR A 256 -13.74 0.32 -6.61
CA THR A 256 -14.64 -0.69 -7.19
C THR A 256 -14.94 -0.33 -8.65
N ARG A 257 -15.27 0.94 -8.93
CA ARG A 257 -15.51 1.42 -10.29
C ARG A 257 -14.27 1.32 -11.17
N GLN A 258 -13.10 1.72 -10.67
CA GLN A 258 -11.83 1.57 -11.39
C GLN A 258 -11.61 0.12 -11.81
N VAL A 259 -11.74 -0.83 -10.88
CA VAL A 259 -11.55 -2.26 -11.17
C VAL A 259 -12.51 -2.71 -12.26
N GLU A 260 -13.80 -2.40 -12.15
CA GLU A 260 -14.80 -2.84 -13.12
C GLU A 260 -14.65 -2.17 -14.50
N GLU A 261 -14.23 -0.91 -14.57
CA GLU A 261 -14.12 -0.17 -15.83
C GLU A 261 -12.81 -0.46 -16.59
N ARG A 262 -11.70 -0.67 -15.87
CA ARG A 262 -10.35 -0.69 -16.46
C ARG A 262 -9.52 -1.94 -16.17
N HIS A 263 -9.96 -2.79 -15.26
CA HIS A 263 -9.23 -4.00 -14.88
C HIS A 263 -10.04 -5.29 -15.02
N ASN A 264 -11.30 -5.24 -15.44
CA ASN A 264 -12.13 -6.44 -15.59
C ASN A 264 -12.03 -7.00 -17.00
N ARG A 265 -11.35 -8.15 -17.13
CA ARG A 265 -11.21 -8.89 -18.39
C ARG A 265 -11.97 -10.22 -18.28
N MET A 266 -13.21 -10.25 -18.79
CA MET A 266 -14.06 -11.46 -18.81
C MET A 266 -14.31 -12.08 -17.42
N GLY A 267 -14.27 -11.27 -16.36
CA GLY A 267 -14.39 -11.77 -15.00
C GLY A 267 -13.07 -11.83 -14.23
N PHE A 268 -11.92 -11.73 -14.91
CA PHE A 268 -10.60 -11.67 -14.29
C PHE A 268 -10.21 -10.25 -13.96
N VAL A 269 -9.62 -10.03 -12.78
CA VAL A 269 -8.95 -8.77 -12.44
C VAL A 269 -7.55 -8.81 -13.06
N ALA A 270 -7.33 -7.92 -14.02
CA ALA A 270 -6.17 -7.88 -14.88
C ALA A 270 -5.41 -6.55 -14.76
N GLN A 271 -4.19 -6.52 -15.28
CA GLN A 271 -3.40 -5.30 -15.39
C GLN A 271 -4.01 -4.34 -16.42
N SER A 272 -3.90 -3.04 -16.17
CA SER A 272 -4.34 -1.98 -17.07
C SER A 272 -3.11 -1.27 -17.63
N HIS A 273 -2.87 -1.42 -18.94
CA HIS A 273 -1.80 -0.74 -19.66
C HIS A 273 -2.31 0.58 -20.24
N LEU A 274 -1.54 1.66 -20.11
CA LEU A 274 -1.87 2.99 -20.60
C LEU A 274 -1.07 3.27 -21.87
N LYS A 275 -1.76 3.38 -23.02
CA LYS A 275 -1.12 3.72 -24.30
C LYS A 275 -0.44 5.10 -24.28
N GLU A 276 -1.01 6.03 -23.53
CA GLU A 276 -0.47 7.36 -23.30
C GLU A 276 -0.03 7.49 -21.84
N GLN A 277 1.23 7.88 -21.64
CA GLN A 277 1.84 8.00 -20.32
C GLN A 277 0.98 8.87 -19.39
N PHE A 278 0.63 8.34 -18.22
CA PHE A 278 -0.21 8.95 -17.18
C PHE A 278 -1.68 9.21 -17.56
N ASN A 279 -2.16 8.76 -18.72
CA ASN A 279 -3.53 8.98 -19.17
C ASN A 279 -4.39 7.72 -18.99
N VAL A 280 -5.15 7.65 -17.90
CA VAL A 280 -6.06 6.52 -17.60
C VAL A 280 -7.18 6.33 -18.62
N ALA A 281 -7.51 7.35 -19.43
CA ALA A 281 -8.50 7.21 -20.50
C ALA A 281 -7.97 6.42 -21.70
N SER A 282 -6.65 6.19 -21.76
CA SER A 282 -5.97 5.38 -22.77
C SER A 282 -5.75 3.92 -22.33
N SER A 283 -6.44 3.51 -21.26
CA SER A 283 -6.35 2.20 -20.64
C SER A 283 -6.79 1.08 -21.60
N GLU A 284 -6.00 0.01 -21.61
CA GLU A 284 -6.30 -1.26 -22.24
C GLU A 284 -6.00 -2.40 -21.28
N VAL A 285 -6.94 -3.34 -21.16
CA VAL A 285 -6.73 -4.53 -20.34
C VAL A 285 -5.64 -5.40 -20.96
N ALA A 286 -4.61 -5.67 -20.18
CA ALA A 286 -3.51 -6.56 -20.54
C ALA A 286 -3.71 -7.94 -19.90
N ILE A 287 -2.85 -8.88 -20.24
CA ILE A 287 -2.69 -10.12 -19.47
C ILE A 287 -1.61 -9.92 -18.41
N SER A 288 -1.77 -10.51 -17.23
CA SER A 288 -0.72 -10.57 -16.21
C SER A 288 -0.32 -12.01 -15.91
N ASP A 289 0.80 -12.21 -15.21
CA ASP A 289 1.17 -13.53 -14.71
C ASP A 289 0.26 -14.03 -13.58
N ASN A 290 -0.62 -13.20 -13.03
CA ASN A 290 -1.29 -13.45 -11.75
C ASN A 290 -2.77 -13.05 -11.74
N ASP A 291 -3.45 -13.19 -12.88
CA ASP A 291 -4.87 -12.84 -13.00
C ASP A 291 -5.74 -13.59 -11.96
N GLY A 292 -5.42 -14.86 -11.65
CA GLY A 292 -6.18 -15.66 -10.67
C GLY A 292 -6.06 -15.15 -9.24
N MET A 293 -4.86 -14.76 -8.81
CA MET A 293 -4.56 -14.26 -7.48
C MET A 293 -5.25 -12.92 -7.25
N TYR A 294 -5.12 -11.95 -8.15
CA TYR A 294 -5.81 -10.65 -8.00
C TYR A 294 -7.32 -10.79 -8.09
N THR A 295 -7.83 -11.71 -8.92
CA THR A 295 -9.26 -12.03 -8.97
C THR A 295 -9.73 -12.62 -7.64
N SER A 296 -8.94 -13.51 -7.03
CA SER A 296 -9.24 -14.07 -5.71
C SER A 296 -9.22 -13.03 -4.60
N MET A 297 -8.22 -12.14 -4.61
CA MET A 297 -8.13 -11.04 -3.64
C MET A 297 -9.31 -10.07 -3.76
N TYR A 298 -9.73 -9.74 -5.00
CA TYR A 298 -10.91 -8.93 -5.24
C TYR A 298 -12.19 -9.65 -4.81
N GLY A 299 -12.33 -10.93 -5.15
CA GLY A 299 -13.43 -11.77 -4.70
C GLY A 299 -13.55 -11.82 -3.18
N ALA A 300 -12.43 -11.98 -2.47
CA ALA A 300 -12.37 -11.95 -1.02
C ALA A 300 -12.78 -10.58 -0.45
N ALA A 301 -12.35 -9.47 -1.09
CA ALA A 301 -12.78 -8.12 -0.70
C ALA A 301 -14.31 -7.98 -0.78
N GLN A 302 -14.90 -8.44 -1.88
CA GLN A 302 -16.35 -8.37 -2.09
C GLN A 302 -17.11 -9.35 -1.17
N ALA A 303 -16.52 -10.50 -0.82
CA ALA A 303 -17.08 -11.41 0.17
C ALA A 303 -17.14 -10.78 1.57
N PHE A 304 -16.08 -10.10 2.00
CA PHE A 304 -16.08 -9.34 3.25
C PHE A 304 -17.05 -8.16 3.20
N ARG A 305 -17.11 -7.42 2.09
CA ARG A 305 -18.10 -6.34 1.88
C ARG A 305 -19.52 -6.89 2.04
N TYR A 306 -19.86 -7.98 1.36
CA TYR A 306 -21.17 -8.61 1.47
C TYR A 306 -21.49 -9.04 2.91
N ALA A 307 -20.53 -9.69 3.59
CA ALA A 307 -20.72 -10.13 4.96
C ALA A 307 -20.93 -8.96 5.95
N ALA A 308 -20.26 -7.84 5.74
CA ALA A 308 -20.35 -6.66 6.59
C ALA A 308 -21.58 -5.78 6.32
N THR A 309 -22.07 -5.75 5.07
CA THR A 309 -23.08 -4.77 4.62
C THR A 309 -24.41 -5.39 4.18
N GLY A 310 -24.41 -6.68 3.79
CA GLY A 310 -25.54 -7.32 3.11
C GLY A 310 -25.77 -6.87 1.67
N ASP A 311 -24.84 -6.12 1.07
CA ASP A 311 -25.00 -5.52 -0.26
C ASP A 311 -25.09 -6.58 -1.38
N PRO A 312 -26.20 -6.67 -2.13
CA PRO A 312 -26.36 -7.64 -3.21
C PRO A 312 -25.37 -7.44 -4.37
N GLU A 313 -24.88 -6.22 -4.62
CA GLU A 313 -23.84 -5.98 -5.63
C GLU A 313 -22.54 -6.68 -5.22
N ALA A 314 -22.16 -6.56 -3.94
CA ALA A 314 -20.97 -7.21 -3.40
C ALA A 314 -21.05 -8.74 -3.55
N LYS A 315 -22.22 -9.33 -3.29
CA LYS A 315 -22.45 -10.76 -3.56
C LYS A 315 -22.25 -11.09 -5.04
N ALA A 316 -22.86 -10.32 -5.95
CA ALA A 316 -22.76 -10.57 -7.39
C ALA A 316 -21.30 -10.50 -7.90
N LEU A 317 -20.51 -9.55 -7.38
CA LEU A 317 -19.09 -9.42 -7.72
C LEU A 317 -18.24 -10.55 -7.12
N ALA A 318 -18.55 -10.99 -5.89
CA ALA A 318 -17.91 -12.17 -5.30
C ALA A 318 -18.24 -13.45 -6.11
N ASP A 319 -19.50 -13.65 -6.50
CA ASP A 319 -19.94 -14.77 -7.33
C ASP A 319 -19.25 -14.76 -8.71
N ARG A 320 -19.12 -13.59 -9.34
CA ARG A 320 -18.40 -13.41 -10.61
C ARG A 320 -16.94 -13.83 -10.46
N SER A 321 -16.28 -13.34 -9.42
CA SER A 321 -14.87 -13.63 -9.16
C SER A 321 -14.65 -15.12 -8.87
N PHE A 322 -15.54 -15.74 -8.07
CA PHE A 322 -15.51 -17.18 -7.82
C PHE A 322 -15.65 -17.99 -9.11
N LYS A 323 -16.62 -17.64 -9.97
CA LYS A 323 -16.81 -18.30 -11.27
C LYS A 323 -15.59 -18.15 -12.18
N ALA A 324 -14.94 -16.99 -12.18
CA ALA A 324 -13.71 -16.78 -12.95
C ALA A 324 -12.54 -17.64 -12.43
N CYS A 325 -12.29 -17.66 -11.11
CA CYS A 325 -11.26 -18.52 -10.52
C CYS A 325 -11.56 -20.02 -10.73
N LYS A 326 -12.83 -20.43 -10.62
CA LYS A 326 -13.25 -21.80 -10.94
C LYS A 326 -12.99 -22.14 -12.41
N TRP A 327 -13.24 -21.20 -13.32
CA TRP A 327 -13.00 -21.40 -14.75
C TRP A 327 -11.52 -21.65 -15.07
N LEU A 328 -10.59 -21.06 -14.30
CA LEU A 328 -9.16 -21.39 -14.41
C LEU A 328 -8.88 -22.87 -14.21
N VAL A 329 -9.64 -23.56 -13.35
CA VAL A 329 -9.52 -25.01 -13.14
C VAL A 329 -10.29 -25.79 -14.21
N ASP A 330 -11.50 -25.36 -14.53
CA ASP A 330 -12.40 -26.11 -15.42
C ASP A 330 -11.90 -26.15 -16.88
N ILE A 331 -11.14 -25.14 -17.31
CA ILE A 331 -10.70 -25.01 -18.71
C ILE A 331 -9.56 -25.97 -19.08
N THR A 332 -8.80 -26.42 -18.08
CA THR A 332 -7.55 -27.14 -18.31
C THR A 332 -7.82 -28.60 -18.68
N HIS A 333 -6.81 -29.25 -19.25
CA HIS A 333 -6.92 -30.65 -19.63
C HIS A 333 -6.64 -31.59 -18.46
N GLU A 334 -5.91 -31.10 -17.45
CA GLU A 334 -5.49 -31.84 -16.28
C GLU A 334 -6.44 -31.54 -15.10
N LYS A 335 -7.09 -32.57 -14.55
CA LYS A 335 -8.15 -32.36 -13.56
C LYS A 335 -7.56 -31.78 -12.27
N GLY A 336 -8.09 -30.63 -11.85
CA GLY A 336 -7.67 -29.93 -10.64
C GLY A 336 -6.45 -29.02 -10.83
N PHE A 337 -5.88 -28.94 -12.04
CA PHE A 337 -4.83 -27.98 -12.35
C PHE A 337 -5.46 -26.63 -12.76
N PRO A 338 -5.22 -25.52 -12.04
CA PRO A 338 -5.63 -24.18 -12.46
C PRO A 338 -4.69 -23.62 -13.53
N ALA A 339 -5.24 -23.01 -14.58
CA ALA A 339 -4.51 -22.08 -15.46
C ALA A 339 -4.19 -20.77 -14.73
N ARG A 340 -3.22 -19.99 -15.25
CA ARG A 340 -2.92 -18.63 -14.75
C ARG A 340 -3.79 -17.56 -15.39
N VAL A 341 -4.04 -17.73 -16.69
CA VAL A 341 -4.68 -16.74 -17.55
C VAL A 341 -5.57 -17.47 -18.55
N ILE A 342 -6.73 -16.91 -18.89
CA ILE A 342 -7.56 -17.36 -20.01
C ILE A 342 -7.75 -16.19 -20.96
N ILE A 343 -7.52 -16.38 -22.26
CA ILE A 343 -7.78 -15.38 -23.30
C ILE A 343 -8.52 -16.01 -24.50
N PRO A 344 -9.31 -15.25 -25.27
CA PRO A 344 -9.85 -15.70 -26.54
C PRO A 344 -8.75 -16.11 -27.55
N VAL A 345 -9.05 -17.02 -28.49
CA VAL A 345 -8.06 -17.41 -29.51
C VAL A 345 -7.72 -16.32 -30.53
N ASP A 346 -8.57 -15.29 -30.64
CA ASP A 346 -8.36 -14.08 -31.45
C ASP A 346 -7.73 -12.93 -30.65
N TRP A 347 -7.18 -13.20 -29.46
CA TRP A 347 -6.41 -12.22 -28.70
C TRP A 347 -5.29 -11.59 -29.54
N PRO A 348 -5.10 -10.26 -29.51
CA PRO A 348 -4.20 -9.58 -30.44
C PRO A 348 -2.74 -10.02 -30.34
N GLU A 349 -2.27 -10.30 -29.12
CA GLU A 349 -0.90 -10.74 -28.88
C GLU A 349 -0.70 -12.20 -29.28
N LYS A 350 0.37 -12.45 -30.02
CA LYS A 350 0.76 -13.80 -30.41
C LYS A 350 1.52 -14.51 -29.29
N VAL A 351 0.81 -14.82 -28.21
CA VAL A 351 1.37 -15.30 -26.94
C VAL A 351 2.32 -16.51 -27.05
N ASN A 352 2.07 -17.44 -27.97
CA ASN A 352 2.95 -18.61 -28.18
C ASN A 352 4.17 -18.32 -29.09
N GLU A 353 4.17 -17.21 -29.83
CA GLU A 353 5.38 -16.72 -30.52
C GLU A 353 6.28 -15.99 -29.52
N THR A 354 5.69 -15.21 -28.59
CA THR A 354 6.42 -14.56 -27.49
C THR A 354 7.01 -15.59 -26.52
N HIS A 355 6.22 -16.58 -26.09
CA HIS A 355 6.66 -17.68 -25.22
C HIS A 355 7.04 -18.92 -26.04
N SER A 356 8.00 -18.72 -26.95
CA SER A 356 8.53 -19.80 -27.79
C SER A 356 9.49 -20.72 -27.02
N ARG A 357 9.84 -21.87 -27.63
CA ARG A 357 10.90 -22.73 -27.08
C ARG A 357 12.26 -22.02 -26.99
N GLU A 358 12.58 -21.15 -27.96
CA GLU A 358 13.80 -20.32 -27.90
C GLU A 358 13.78 -19.35 -26.72
N ASP A 359 12.62 -18.73 -26.45
CA ASP A 359 12.45 -17.89 -25.26
C ASP A 359 12.66 -18.69 -23.97
N ASN A 360 12.04 -19.89 -23.86
CA ASN A 360 12.24 -20.76 -22.71
C ASN A 360 13.72 -21.11 -22.49
N LEU A 361 14.42 -21.55 -23.54
CA LEU A 361 15.84 -21.92 -23.47
C LEU A 361 16.74 -20.73 -23.11
N ARG A 362 16.40 -19.52 -23.56
CA ARG A 362 17.13 -18.30 -23.20
C ARG A 362 16.93 -17.95 -21.73
N ASN A 363 15.70 -18.04 -21.21
CA ASN A 363 15.42 -17.77 -19.80
C ASN A 363 16.10 -18.80 -18.88
N GLN A 364 16.19 -20.07 -19.31
CA GLN A 364 16.92 -21.12 -18.59
C GLN A 364 18.41 -20.83 -18.36
N GLN A 365 19.04 -19.97 -19.17
CA GLN A 365 20.43 -19.57 -18.98
C GLN A 365 20.65 -18.73 -17.72
N HIS A 366 19.59 -18.04 -17.26
CA HIS A 366 19.63 -17.15 -16.10
C HIS A 366 18.85 -17.73 -14.91
N ASP A 367 17.87 -18.59 -15.20
CA ASP A 367 17.00 -19.24 -14.22
C ASP A 367 16.85 -20.72 -14.57
N PRO A 368 17.65 -21.61 -13.94
CA PRO A 368 17.59 -23.05 -14.22
C PRO A 368 16.23 -23.69 -13.95
N MET A 369 15.35 -23.04 -13.17
CA MET A 369 14.00 -23.50 -12.91
C MET A 369 12.98 -23.07 -13.97
N TRP A 370 13.38 -22.25 -14.95
CA TRP A 370 12.49 -21.84 -16.04
C TRP A 370 12.03 -23.06 -16.83
N LYS A 371 10.72 -23.29 -16.91
CA LYS A 371 10.17 -24.49 -17.52
C LYS A 371 10.19 -24.40 -19.06
N ASP A 372 10.76 -25.39 -19.75
CA ASP A 372 10.56 -25.56 -21.20
C ASP A 372 9.22 -26.25 -21.48
N ILE A 373 8.14 -25.46 -21.49
CA ILE A 373 6.78 -25.87 -21.83
C ILE A 373 6.33 -25.19 -23.12
N TYR A 374 5.83 -25.97 -24.08
CA TYR A 374 5.33 -25.48 -25.36
C TYR A 374 4.19 -26.35 -25.91
N PRO A 375 3.07 -25.76 -26.37
CA PRO A 375 2.73 -24.34 -26.23
C PRO A 375 2.56 -23.95 -24.76
N ARG A 376 2.98 -22.75 -24.36
CA ARG A 376 2.71 -22.22 -23.00
C ARG A 376 1.26 -21.77 -22.83
N PHE A 377 0.61 -21.49 -23.96
CA PHE A 377 -0.80 -21.18 -24.08
C PHE A 377 -1.50 -22.24 -24.96
N PRO A 378 -1.73 -23.47 -24.47
CA PRO A 378 -2.54 -24.46 -25.16
C PRO A 378 -3.99 -23.98 -25.38
N LYS A 379 -4.64 -24.54 -26.39
CA LYS A 379 -6.07 -24.29 -26.65
C LYS A 379 -6.93 -25.08 -25.68
N SER A 380 -8.07 -24.51 -25.29
CA SER A 380 -9.16 -25.20 -24.60
C SER A 380 -9.73 -26.34 -25.46
N LYS A 381 -10.42 -27.30 -24.83
CA LYS A 381 -11.05 -28.44 -25.52
C LYS A 381 -12.04 -28.05 -26.62
N ASP A 382 -12.74 -26.92 -26.45
CA ASP A 382 -13.68 -26.39 -27.44
C ASP A 382 -13.02 -25.50 -28.51
N GLY A 383 -11.71 -25.27 -28.40
CA GLY A 383 -10.91 -24.47 -29.33
C GLY A 383 -11.15 -22.96 -29.29
N LYS A 384 -11.93 -22.45 -28.33
CA LYS A 384 -12.33 -21.03 -28.27
C LYS A 384 -11.38 -20.14 -27.47
N TYR A 385 -10.58 -20.72 -26.59
CA TYR A 385 -9.70 -19.97 -25.69
C TYR A 385 -8.29 -20.55 -25.69
N TYR A 386 -7.32 -19.70 -25.39
CA TYR A 386 -6.03 -20.11 -24.86
C TYR A 386 -6.03 -19.99 -23.34
N TRP A 387 -5.29 -20.88 -22.67
CA TRP A 387 -5.07 -20.78 -21.24
C TRP A 387 -3.58 -20.94 -20.91
N LYS A 388 -3.05 -20.14 -19.97
CA LYS A 388 -1.63 -20.10 -19.63
C LYS A 388 -1.26 -21.17 -18.60
N CYS A 389 -0.20 -21.92 -18.92
CA CYS A 389 0.40 -22.97 -18.08
C CYS A 389 1.37 -22.42 -17.02
N ASP A 390 2.08 -23.33 -16.34
CA ASP A 390 3.17 -23.05 -15.39
C ASP A 390 2.73 -22.19 -14.20
N THR A 391 1.58 -22.59 -13.63
CA THR A 391 0.91 -21.91 -12.52
C THR A 391 1.76 -21.88 -11.25
N SER A 392 1.84 -20.69 -10.66
CA SER A 392 2.66 -20.41 -9.50
C SER A 392 1.90 -20.65 -8.18
N SER A 393 2.61 -20.79 -7.07
CA SER A 393 2.04 -21.11 -5.74
C SER A 393 1.19 -19.97 -5.16
N ASP A 394 1.50 -18.73 -5.50
CA ASP A 394 0.77 -17.53 -5.12
C ASP A 394 -0.67 -17.50 -5.67
N GLU A 395 -0.89 -18.02 -6.89
CA GLU A 395 -2.22 -18.26 -7.46
C GLU A 395 -3.04 -19.17 -6.53
N LEU A 396 -2.45 -20.30 -6.12
CA LEU A 396 -3.11 -21.25 -5.23
C LEU A 396 -3.36 -20.64 -3.84
N ALA A 397 -2.39 -19.90 -3.29
CA ALA A 397 -2.55 -19.23 -2.00
C ALA A 397 -3.71 -18.23 -2.02
N GLY A 398 -3.83 -17.42 -3.08
CA GLY A 398 -4.98 -16.54 -3.29
C GLY A 398 -6.30 -17.32 -3.44
N HIS A 399 -6.31 -18.38 -4.25
CA HIS A 399 -7.50 -19.20 -4.50
C HIS A 399 -8.03 -19.84 -3.22
N PHE A 400 -7.18 -20.53 -2.45
CA PHE A 400 -7.61 -21.21 -1.22
C PHE A 400 -8.01 -20.20 -0.12
N PHE A 401 -7.35 -19.04 -0.05
CA PHE A 401 -7.77 -17.94 0.82
C PHE A 401 -9.19 -17.49 0.47
N PHE A 402 -9.46 -17.22 -0.81
CA PHE A 402 -10.76 -16.77 -1.26
C PHE A 402 -11.85 -17.85 -1.16
N TYR A 403 -11.57 -19.10 -1.56
CA TYR A 403 -12.57 -20.17 -1.55
C TYR A 403 -13.13 -20.46 -0.16
N GLY A 404 -12.29 -20.50 0.87
CA GLY A 404 -12.76 -20.65 2.25
C GLY A 404 -13.67 -19.49 2.68
N ILE A 405 -13.24 -18.25 2.40
CA ILE A 405 -14.02 -17.05 2.71
C ILE A 405 -15.36 -17.04 1.96
N TYR A 406 -15.36 -17.34 0.66
CA TYR A 406 -16.55 -17.39 -0.16
C TYR A 406 -17.53 -18.46 0.34
N TYR A 407 -17.03 -19.65 0.68
CA TYR A 407 -17.83 -20.75 1.25
C TYR A 407 -18.55 -20.34 2.53
N ASP A 408 -17.83 -19.67 3.44
CA ASP A 408 -18.36 -19.28 4.75
C ASP A 408 -19.32 -18.07 4.65
N LEU A 409 -18.93 -17.06 3.87
CA LEU A 409 -19.57 -15.75 3.93
C LEU A 409 -20.60 -15.53 2.82
N VAL A 410 -20.41 -16.13 1.65
CA VAL A 410 -21.19 -15.80 0.44
C VAL A 410 -22.09 -16.94 -0.01
N ALA A 411 -21.57 -18.16 -0.13
CA ALA A 411 -22.33 -19.33 -0.58
C ALA A 411 -23.43 -19.71 0.44
N LYS A 412 -24.70 -19.55 0.06
CA LYS A 412 -25.85 -19.84 0.94
C LYS A 412 -26.60 -21.09 0.53
N THR A 413 -26.72 -21.32 -0.78
CA THR A 413 -27.39 -22.49 -1.34
C THR A 413 -26.46 -23.70 -1.38
N GLU A 414 -27.03 -24.91 -1.39
CA GLU A 414 -26.21 -26.12 -1.53
C GLU A 414 -25.56 -26.21 -2.91
N GLU A 415 -26.18 -25.65 -3.96
CA GLU A 415 -25.60 -25.57 -5.29
C GLU A 415 -24.35 -24.68 -5.30
N GLU A 416 -24.40 -23.50 -4.67
CA GLU A 416 -23.24 -22.62 -4.52
C GLU A 416 -22.14 -23.31 -3.71
N LYS A 417 -22.48 -23.91 -2.58
CA LYS A 417 -21.52 -24.62 -1.73
C LYS A 417 -20.91 -25.83 -2.44
N GLN A 418 -21.70 -26.58 -3.21
CA GLN A 418 -21.23 -27.74 -3.96
C GLN A 418 -20.19 -27.32 -5.01
N ALA A 419 -20.42 -26.21 -5.72
CA ALA A 419 -19.44 -25.71 -6.69
C ALA A 419 -18.08 -25.39 -6.05
N VAL A 420 -18.08 -24.88 -4.81
CA VAL A 420 -16.83 -24.65 -4.05
C VAL A 420 -16.20 -25.97 -3.61
N ARG A 421 -17.01 -26.93 -3.12
CA ARG A 421 -16.53 -28.28 -2.76
C ARG A 421 -15.84 -28.97 -3.92
N ASP A 422 -16.43 -28.88 -5.11
CA ASP A 422 -15.90 -29.50 -6.32
C ASP A 422 -14.54 -28.90 -6.70
N VAL A 423 -14.43 -27.57 -6.79
CA VAL A 423 -13.17 -26.94 -7.21
C VAL A 423 -12.05 -27.09 -6.18
N VAL A 424 -12.36 -26.89 -4.89
CA VAL A 424 -11.39 -27.07 -3.80
C VAL A 424 -10.94 -28.53 -3.74
N GLY A 425 -11.89 -29.47 -3.81
CA GLY A 425 -11.59 -30.89 -3.79
C GLY A 425 -10.72 -31.32 -4.99
N ASP A 426 -11.08 -30.89 -6.20
CA ASP A 426 -10.32 -31.22 -7.40
C ASP A 426 -8.88 -30.70 -7.34
N MET A 427 -8.67 -29.46 -6.89
CA MET A 427 -7.33 -28.87 -6.74
C MET A 427 -6.50 -29.59 -5.66
N THR A 428 -7.08 -29.87 -4.49
CA THR A 428 -6.35 -30.55 -3.41
C THR A 428 -6.05 -32.01 -3.78
N ASP A 429 -6.98 -32.70 -4.43
CA ASP A 429 -6.78 -34.07 -4.90
C ASP A 429 -5.73 -34.16 -6.01
N HIS A 430 -5.64 -33.14 -6.86
CA HIS A 430 -4.54 -33.01 -7.81
C HIS A 430 -3.19 -32.98 -7.08
N LEU A 431 -3.01 -32.08 -6.11
CA LEU A 431 -1.77 -31.99 -5.33
C LEU A 431 -1.42 -33.33 -4.67
N ILE A 432 -2.36 -33.96 -3.95
CA ILE A 432 -2.13 -35.22 -3.24
C ILE A 432 -1.73 -36.34 -4.21
N ARG A 433 -2.46 -36.50 -5.32
CA ARG A 433 -2.20 -37.55 -6.32
C ARG A 433 -0.80 -37.43 -6.94
N HIS A 434 -0.26 -36.22 -7.00
CA HIS A 434 1.08 -35.95 -7.53
C HIS A 434 2.14 -35.81 -6.44
N GLY A 435 1.87 -36.29 -5.22
CA GLY A 435 2.84 -36.25 -4.12
C GLY A 435 3.08 -34.83 -3.60
N TYR A 436 2.00 -34.07 -3.46
CA TYR A 436 1.97 -32.66 -3.05
C TYR A 436 2.63 -31.73 -4.07
N LYS A 437 2.42 -32.00 -5.36
CA LYS A 437 3.00 -31.22 -6.47
C LYS A 437 1.91 -30.74 -7.39
N LEU A 438 2.06 -29.52 -7.88
CA LEU A 438 1.23 -28.98 -8.95
C LEU A 438 1.83 -29.43 -10.28
N VAL A 439 1.24 -30.46 -10.88
CA VAL A 439 1.70 -31.04 -12.14
C VAL A 439 0.87 -30.50 -13.28
N ASP A 440 1.55 -29.94 -14.28
CA ASP A 440 0.93 -29.32 -15.44
C ASP A 440 0.53 -30.38 -16.48
N HIS A 441 -0.12 -29.93 -17.56
CA HIS A 441 -0.60 -30.80 -18.64
C HIS A 441 0.51 -31.52 -19.43
N ASP A 442 1.78 -31.11 -19.26
CA ASP A 442 2.95 -31.79 -19.84
C ASP A 442 3.48 -32.92 -18.94
N GLY A 443 2.82 -33.17 -17.80
CA GLY A 443 3.19 -34.19 -16.82
C GLY A 443 4.36 -33.77 -15.92
N LYS A 444 4.80 -32.51 -15.96
CA LYS A 444 5.88 -31.98 -15.12
C LYS A 444 5.36 -30.98 -14.10
N VAL A 445 6.04 -30.91 -12.97
CA VAL A 445 5.78 -29.94 -11.90
C VAL A 445 5.91 -28.51 -12.46
N THR A 446 5.07 -27.59 -12.00
CA THR A 446 5.24 -26.17 -12.30
C THR A 446 6.45 -25.60 -11.55
N ARG A 447 6.97 -24.46 -12.02
CA ARG A 447 8.17 -23.86 -11.45
C ARG A 447 8.12 -23.65 -9.94
N TRP A 448 6.97 -23.23 -9.41
CA TRP A 448 6.79 -22.85 -8.00
C TRP A 448 5.81 -23.75 -7.22
N GLY A 449 5.37 -24.86 -7.83
CA GLY A 449 4.31 -25.71 -7.29
C GLY A 449 4.77 -27.01 -6.64
N ASP A 450 6.01 -27.13 -6.18
CA ASP A 450 6.48 -28.32 -5.46
C ASP A 450 6.33 -28.13 -3.94
N PHE A 451 5.32 -28.80 -3.35
CA PHE A 451 5.05 -28.82 -1.91
C PHE A 451 5.53 -30.09 -1.22
N SER A 452 6.36 -30.89 -1.88
CA SER A 452 6.71 -32.22 -1.41
C SER A 452 7.83 -32.21 -0.36
N PRO A 453 7.84 -33.18 0.56
CA PRO A 453 8.90 -33.32 1.54
C PRO A 453 10.29 -33.50 0.91
N GLU A 454 10.36 -34.11 -0.27
CA GLU A 454 11.62 -34.33 -1.00
C GLU A 454 12.26 -32.99 -1.44
N TYR A 455 11.45 -32.02 -1.86
CA TYR A 455 11.95 -30.72 -2.29
C TYR A 455 12.44 -29.88 -1.09
N PHE A 456 11.65 -29.77 -0.02
CA PHE A 456 12.00 -28.94 1.15
C PHE A 456 13.13 -29.49 2.01
N ASN A 457 13.36 -30.80 1.96
CA ASN A 457 14.49 -31.42 2.63
C ASN A 457 15.71 -31.54 1.71
N SER A 458 15.73 -30.80 0.61
CA SER A 458 16.87 -30.68 -0.30
C SER A 458 17.55 -29.32 -0.20
N VAL A 459 18.75 -29.20 -0.77
CA VAL A 459 19.50 -27.93 -0.89
C VAL A 459 18.81 -26.89 -1.79
N TYR A 460 17.78 -27.28 -2.53
CA TYR A 460 17.08 -26.40 -3.48
C TYR A 460 15.84 -25.71 -2.90
N GLY A 461 15.23 -26.27 -1.85
CA GLY A 461 13.96 -25.76 -1.30
C GLY A 461 13.98 -25.52 0.21
N TYR A 462 15.16 -25.58 0.84
CA TYR A 462 15.27 -25.47 2.31
C TYR A 462 14.86 -24.09 2.83
N ASP A 463 15.12 -23.04 2.04
CA ASP A 463 14.80 -21.63 2.30
C ASP A 463 13.29 -21.35 2.23
N GLN A 464 12.57 -22.12 1.40
CA GLN A 464 11.11 -22.03 1.23
C GLN A 464 10.34 -23.06 2.08
N ARG A 465 11.05 -23.90 2.84
CA ARG A 465 10.46 -25.01 3.65
C ARG A 465 9.38 -24.54 4.62
N GLY A 466 9.64 -23.42 5.31
CA GLY A 466 8.71 -22.87 6.30
C GLY A 466 7.42 -22.40 5.65
N LEU A 467 7.55 -21.52 4.65
CA LEU A 467 6.43 -20.94 3.90
C LEU A 467 5.56 -22.04 3.30
N ASN A 468 6.19 -22.93 2.53
CA ASN A 468 5.43 -23.92 1.79
C ASN A 468 4.82 -25.02 2.67
N SER A 469 5.41 -25.31 3.84
CA SER A 469 4.76 -26.18 4.83
C SER A 469 3.46 -25.54 5.34
N ALA A 470 3.47 -24.22 5.63
CA ALA A 470 2.28 -23.49 6.03
C ALA A 470 1.23 -23.43 4.90
N VAL A 471 1.66 -23.22 3.66
CA VAL A 471 0.81 -23.21 2.45
C VAL A 471 0.11 -24.56 2.27
N MET A 472 0.85 -25.67 2.24
CA MET A 472 0.26 -27.00 2.01
C MET A 472 -0.68 -27.42 3.14
N LEU A 473 -0.32 -27.15 4.40
CA LEU A 473 -1.23 -27.40 5.54
C LEU A 473 -2.48 -26.53 5.46
N SER A 474 -2.36 -25.27 5.03
CA SER A 474 -3.51 -24.39 4.80
C SER A 474 -4.46 -24.97 3.75
N PHE A 475 -3.94 -25.45 2.61
CA PHE A 475 -4.76 -26.04 1.55
C PHE A 475 -5.54 -27.26 2.05
N LEU A 476 -4.89 -28.13 2.82
CA LEU A 476 -5.55 -29.30 3.43
C LEU A 476 -6.60 -28.90 4.46
N ASN A 477 -6.34 -27.90 5.30
CA ASN A 477 -7.29 -27.41 6.29
C ASN A 477 -8.52 -26.75 5.63
N VAL A 478 -8.33 -25.95 4.59
CA VAL A 478 -9.42 -25.37 3.80
C VAL A 478 -10.21 -26.48 3.11
N ALA A 479 -9.55 -27.45 2.48
CA ALA A 479 -10.22 -28.55 1.80
C ALA A 479 -11.06 -29.39 2.77
N ARG A 480 -10.48 -29.75 3.93
CA ARG A 480 -11.20 -30.43 5.03
C ARG A 480 -12.44 -29.65 5.47
N HIS A 481 -12.30 -28.35 5.69
CA HIS A 481 -13.40 -27.49 6.14
C HIS A 481 -14.53 -27.39 5.10
N VAL A 482 -14.16 -27.15 3.83
CA VAL A 482 -15.11 -26.94 2.73
C VAL A 482 -15.82 -28.24 2.35
N THR A 483 -15.07 -29.33 2.16
CA THR A 483 -15.65 -30.60 1.66
C THR A 483 -16.16 -31.51 2.76
N GLY A 484 -15.64 -31.40 3.99
CA GLY A 484 -15.89 -32.35 5.07
C GLY A 484 -15.19 -33.70 4.91
N ASP A 485 -14.33 -33.87 3.90
CA ASP A 485 -13.64 -35.14 3.63
C ASP A 485 -12.46 -35.34 4.59
N LYS A 486 -12.51 -36.43 5.36
CA LYS A 486 -11.49 -36.79 6.37
C LYS A 486 -10.15 -37.21 5.76
N LYS A 487 -10.07 -37.48 4.44
CA LYS A 487 -8.79 -37.81 3.81
C LYS A 487 -7.78 -36.67 3.96
N TYR A 488 -8.24 -35.42 3.91
CA TYR A 488 -7.35 -34.25 4.04
C TYR A 488 -6.73 -34.14 5.44
N ASP A 489 -7.46 -34.54 6.49
CA ASP A 489 -6.91 -34.68 7.84
C ASP A 489 -5.82 -35.76 7.91
N ALA A 490 -6.06 -36.89 7.25
CA ALA A 490 -5.10 -37.99 7.22
C ALA A 490 -3.80 -37.57 6.51
N GLU A 491 -3.90 -36.88 5.37
CA GLU A 491 -2.77 -36.32 4.64
C GLU A 491 -2.02 -35.27 5.47
N ALA A 492 -2.74 -34.32 6.08
CA ALA A 492 -2.13 -33.32 6.96
C ALA A 492 -1.42 -33.97 8.15
N LYS A 493 -1.96 -35.06 8.69
CA LYS A 493 -1.33 -35.83 9.77
C LYS A 493 -0.03 -36.50 9.30
N ILE A 494 0.00 -37.10 8.11
CA ILE A 494 1.22 -37.67 7.54
C ILE A 494 2.31 -36.59 7.42
N LEU A 495 1.98 -35.44 6.85
CA LEU A 495 2.91 -34.32 6.70
C LEU A 495 3.46 -33.80 8.03
N ARG A 496 2.62 -33.75 9.06
CA ARG A 496 3.02 -33.34 10.41
C ARG A 496 3.91 -34.36 11.10
N ASP A 497 3.46 -35.61 11.17
CA ASP A 497 4.10 -36.64 11.98
C ASP A 497 5.40 -37.15 11.37
N LYS A 498 5.45 -37.27 10.04
CA LYS A 498 6.62 -37.84 9.34
C LYS A 498 7.61 -36.77 8.88
N TYR A 499 7.12 -35.58 8.54
CA TYR A 499 7.93 -34.55 7.87
C TYR A 499 7.94 -33.20 8.61
N ASN A 500 7.34 -33.13 9.79
CA ASN A 500 7.39 -31.96 10.68
C ASN A 500 6.83 -30.66 10.08
N TYR A 501 5.85 -30.72 9.17
CA TYR A 501 5.32 -29.52 8.50
C TYR A 501 4.79 -28.47 9.50
N HIS A 502 4.16 -28.90 10.60
CA HIS A 502 3.70 -28.01 11.67
C HIS A 502 4.84 -27.26 12.39
N ILE A 503 6.01 -27.87 12.55
CA ILE A 503 7.19 -27.23 13.13
C ILE A 503 7.78 -26.24 12.13
N ASN A 504 7.89 -26.64 10.86
CA ASN A 504 8.36 -25.74 9.79
C ASN A 504 7.47 -24.48 9.70
N ALA A 505 6.15 -24.65 9.80
CA ALA A 505 5.18 -23.56 9.75
C ALA A 505 5.25 -22.58 10.94
N MET A 506 6.00 -22.89 12.01
CA MET A 506 6.32 -21.91 13.07
C MET A 506 7.34 -20.86 12.62
N HIS A 507 8.05 -21.11 11.53
CA HIS A 507 8.96 -20.17 10.87
C HIS A 507 8.54 -20.04 9.40
N PRO A 508 7.35 -19.48 9.12
CA PRO A 508 6.76 -19.52 7.79
C PRO A 508 7.45 -18.59 6.78
N LYS A 509 8.48 -17.85 7.20
CA LYS A 509 9.21 -16.88 6.39
C LYS A 509 10.69 -16.94 6.73
N GLU A 510 11.51 -16.95 5.68
CA GLU A 510 12.94 -16.72 5.78
C GLU A 510 13.22 -15.21 5.71
N PHE A 511 14.12 -14.73 6.57
CA PHE A 511 14.52 -13.32 6.60
C PHE A 511 16.03 -13.12 6.46
N PHE A 512 16.78 -14.22 6.34
CA PHE A 512 18.23 -14.21 6.16
C PHE A 512 18.67 -15.43 5.35
N PRO A 513 19.64 -15.30 4.42
CA PRO A 513 20.31 -14.06 4.05
C PRO A 513 19.35 -13.10 3.31
N PRO A 514 19.65 -11.78 3.24
CA PRO A 514 18.73 -10.76 2.74
C PRO A 514 18.11 -11.04 1.36
N GLU A 515 18.84 -11.74 0.48
CA GLU A 515 18.34 -12.19 -0.83
C GLU A 515 17.13 -13.13 -0.76
N ASN A 516 16.90 -13.78 0.38
CA ASN A 516 15.71 -14.63 0.61
C ASN A 516 14.52 -13.81 1.15
N VAL A 517 14.72 -12.52 1.46
CA VAL A 517 13.65 -11.62 1.90
C VAL A 517 12.83 -11.21 0.69
N VAL A 518 11.89 -12.08 0.33
CA VAL A 518 11.00 -11.87 -0.80
C VAL A 518 9.70 -11.19 -0.31
N PRO A 519 9.35 -9.97 -0.76
CA PRO A 519 8.20 -9.24 -0.21
C PRO A 519 6.83 -9.80 -0.61
N TRP A 520 6.68 -10.34 -1.83
CA TRP A 520 5.40 -10.91 -2.27
C TRP A 520 5.03 -12.20 -1.51
N ASP A 521 6.03 -12.95 -1.02
CA ASP A 521 5.82 -14.08 -0.12
C ASP A 521 5.13 -13.68 1.20
N ASN A 522 5.12 -12.40 1.57
CA ASN A 522 4.33 -11.93 2.72
C ASN A 522 2.83 -12.12 2.48
N ASN A 523 2.36 -11.89 1.25
CA ASN A 523 0.96 -12.13 0.89
C ASN A 523 0.64 -13.62 0.94
N ILE A 524 1.49 -14.45 0.34
CA ILE A 524 1.35 -15.92 0.35
C ILE A 524 1.27 -16.42 1.78
N CYS A 525 2.24 -16.04 2.62
CA CYS A 525 2.33 -16.42 4.02
C CYS A 525 1.07 -16.07 4.80
N LEU A 526 0.66 -14.79 4.81
CA LEU A 526 -0.45 -14.34 5.63
C LEU A 526 -1.81 -14.87 5.14
N MET A 527 -2.02 -14.95 3.83
CA MET A 527 -3.23 -15.57 3.26
C MET A 527 -3.32 -17.05 3.61
N SER A 528 -2.20 -17.79 3.53
CA SER A 528 -2.16 -19.19 3.94
C SER A 528 -2.35 -19.37 5.44
N LEU A 529 -1.73 -18.53 6.28
CA LEU A 529 -1.96 -18.56 7.73
C LEU A 529 -3.44 -18.29 8.08
N TYR A 530 -4.15 -17.50 7.27
CA TYR A 530 -5.58 -17.26 7.49
C TYR A 530 -6.40 -18.55 7.38
N GLY A 531 -6.22 -19.33 6.30
CA GLY A 531 -6.86 -20.64 6.15
C GLY A 531 -6.37 -21.67 7.18
N LEU A 532 -5.07 -21.67 7.47
CA LEU A 532 -4.46 -22.59 8.41
C LEU A 532 -5.03 -22.41 9.83
N ILE A 533 -5.06 -21.18 10.35
CA ILE A 533 -5.49 -20.87 11.72
C ILE A 533 -7.01 -20.87 11.86
N ASN A 534 -7.77 -20.33 10.90
CA ASN A 534 -9.23 -20.27 11.05
C ASN A 534 -9.87 -21.66 11.06
N TYR A 535 -9.29 -22.60 10.31
CA TYR A 535 -9.82 -23.94 10.15
C TYR A 535 -9.02 -25.01 10.92
N GLU A 536 -8.07 -24.63 11.78
CA GLU A 536 -7.44 -25.59 12.70
C GLU A 536 -8.32 -25.83 13.94
N THR A 537 -8.37 -27.07 14.39
CA THR A 537 -9.18 -27.51 15.53
C THR A 537 -8.34 -28.06 16.69
N ASP A 538 -7.10 -28.49 16.44
CA ASP A 538 -6.17 -28.93 17.48
C ASP A 538 -5.61 -27.73 18.25
N PRO A 539 -5.88 -27.61 19.57
CA PRO A 539 -5.37 -26.52 20.39
C PRO A 539 -3.84 -26.44 20.41
N SER A 540 -3.14 -27.58 20.29
CA SER A 540 -1.68 -27.63 20.28
C SER A 540 -1.14 -26.94 19.03
N LEU A 541 -1.70 -27.26 17.87
CA LEU A 541 -1.27 -26.67 16.60
C LEU A 541 -1.61 -25.19 16.51
N LEU A 542 -2.78 -24.78 17.01
CA LEU A 542 -3.13 -23.35 17.09
C LEU A 542 -2.12 -22.55 17.89
N LEU A 543 -1.60 -23.08 19.00
CA LEU A 543 -0.54 -22.43 19.78
C LEU A 543 0.75 -22.27 18.97
N MET A 544 1.12 -23.28 18.18
CA MET A 544 2.31 -23.25 17.32
C MET A 544 2.16 -22.23 16.19
N TYR A 545 1.03 -22.27 15.46
CA TYR A 545 0.77 -21.36 14.35
C TYR A 545 0.58 -19.92 14.81
N ARG A 546 0.05 -19.71 16.02
CA ARG A 546 -0.02 -18.38 16.65
C ARG A 546 1.36 -17.77 16.83
N GLN A 547 2.36 -18.59 17.18
CA GLN A 547 3.76 -18.14 17.27
C GLN A 547 4.35 -17.88 15.88
N GLY A 548 4.07 -18.73 14.89
CA GLY A 548 4.47 -18.48 13.49
C GLY A 548 3.90 -17.17 12.93
N LEU A 549 2.65 -16.85 13.28
CA LEU A 549 2.02 -15.57 12.94
C LEU A 549 2.74 -14.36 13.56
N GLU A 550 3.22 -14.46 14.80
CA GLU A 550 4.03 -13.39 15.42
C GLU A 550 5.35 -13.19 14.69
N VAL A 551 6.05 -14.28 14.37
CA VAL A 551 7.31 -14.21 13.65
C VAL A 551 7.11 -13.53 12.30
N ALA A 552 6.12 -13.98 11.51
CA ALA A 552 5.83 -13.37 10.22
C ALA A 552 5.50 -11.88 10.33
N TRP A 553 4.64 -11.50 11.29
CA TRP A 553 4.20 -10.11 11.44
C TRP A 553 5.28 -9.17 11.97
N GLN A 554 6.11 -9.60 12.92
CA GLN A 554 7.13 -8.73 13.53
C GLN A 554 8.08 -8.13 12.49
N HIS A 555 8.48 -8.90 11.48
CA HIS A 555 9.37 -8.44 10.42
C HIS A 555 8.74 -7.42 9.47
N ILE A 556 7.41 -7.43 9.32
CA ILE A 556 6.71 -6.58 8.34
C ILE A 556 5.87 -5.46 8.99
N SER A 557 5.63 -5.53 10.31
CA SER A 557 4.80 -4.60 11.09
C SER A 557 5.23 -3.14 10.96
N LYS A 558 6.54 -2.90 10.80
CA LYS A 558 7.12 -1.56 10.65
C LYS A 558 6.86 -0.93 9.27
N GLN A 559 6.28 -1.68 8.33
CA GLN A 559 5.89 -1.16 7.02
C GLN A 559 4.51 -0.51 7.01
N LYS A 560 3.70 -0.68 8.08
CA LYS A 560 2.34 -0.15 8.22
C LYS A 560 1.46 -0.50 7.01
N ASN A 561 1.47 -1.76 6.59
CA ASN A 561 0.69 -2.23 5.43
C ASN A 561 -0.70 -2.67 5.91
N ALA A 562 -1.76 -2.00 5.45
CA ALA A 562 -3.11 -2.25 5.92
C ALA A 562 -3.56 -3.71 5.75
N PHE A 563 -3.14 -4.40 4.68
CA PHE A 563 -3.54 -5.79 4.45
C PHE A 563 -2.87 -6.75 5.41
N TRP A 564 -1.56 -6.60 5.60
CA TRP A 564 -0.80 -7.44 6.52
C TRP A 564 -1.23 -7.23 7.98
N ASP A 565 -1.41 -5.97 8.37
CA ASP A 565 -1.86 -5.62 9.72
C ASP A 565 -3.31 -6.08 9.96
N ALA A 566 -4.20 -5.98 8.97
CA ALA A 566 -5.59 -6.45 9.10
C ALA A 566 -5.67 -7.98 9.22
N ILE A 567 -4.93 -8.75 8.42
CA ILE A 567 -4.89 -10.21 8.54
C ILE A 567 -4.37 -10.63 9.91
N TYR A 568 -3.23 -10.07 10.33
CA TYR A 568 -2.66 -10.38 11.64
C TYR A 568 -3.64 -10.06 12.77
N ALA A 569 -4.27 -8.89 12.73
CA ALA A 569 -5.23 -8.47 13.75
C ALA A 569 -6.46 -9.38 13.81
N ALA A 570 -7.00 -9.79 12.65
CA ALA A 570 -8.13 -10.71 12.58
C ALA A 570 -7.80 -12.06 13.24
N LEU A 571 -6.64 -12.63 12.92
CA LEU A 571 -6.19 -13.91 13.47
C LEU A 571 -5.80 -13.82 14.95
N ALA A 572 -5.15 -12.73 15.36
CA ALA A 572 -4.84 -12.47 16.76
C ALA A 572 -6.11 -12.35 17.60
N ASN A 573 -7.12 -11.60 17.14
CA ASN A 573 -8.41 -11.46 17.84
C ASN A 573 -9.16 -12.77 17.96
N ARG A 574 -9.13 -13.62 16.92
CA ARG A 574 -9.69 -14.96 17.01
C ARG A 574 -8.99 -15.79 18.09
N PHE A 575 -7.66 -15.75 18.13
CA PHE A 575 -6.89 -16.44 19.16
C PHE A 575 -7.22 -15.92 20.57
N THR A 576 -7.37 -14.60 20.73
CA THR A 576 -7.85 -13.98 21.98
C THR A 576 -9.18 -14.59 22.42
N GLN A 577 -10.17 -14.64 21.51
CA GLN A 577 -11.49 -15.20 21.80
C GLN A 577 -11.40 -16.69 22.21
N GLN A 578 -10.57 -17.49 21.53
CA GLN A 578 -10.35 -18.89 21.88
C GLN A 578 -9.68 -19.06 23.26
N ALA A 579 -8.72 -18.20 23.58
CA ALA A 579 -8.06 -18.19 24.89
C ALA A 579 -9.04 -17.81 26.01
N ASP A 580 -9.88 -16.79 25.79
CA ASP A 580 -10.91 -16.35 26.74
C ASP A 580 -11.98 -17.44 26.97
N GLN A 581 -12.26 -18.25 25.93
CA GLN A 581 -13.10 -19.44 26.00
C GLN A 581 -12.39 -20.67 26.61
N LYS A 582 -11.18 -20.49 27.16
CA LYS A 582 -10.40 -21.52 27.87
C LYS A 582 -9.98 -22.71 27.00
N MET A 583 -9.91 -22.54 25.68
CA MET A 583 -9.53 -23.59 24.73
C MET A 583 -8.15 -24.20 25.05
N PHE A 584 -7.23 -23.41 25.61
CA PHE A 584 -5.84 -23.79 25.86
C PHE A 584 -5.53 -24.17 27.33
N GLU A 585 -6.54 -24.28 28.21
CA GLU A 585 -6.34 -24.62 29.63
C GLU A 585 -6.11 -26.13 29.90
N ASN A 586 -6.15 -26.99 28.86
CA ASN A 586 -5.98 -28.43 29.02
C ASN A 586 -4.54 -28.81 29.46
N LYS A 587 -4.44 -29.51 30.60
CA LYS A 587 -3.17 -29.98 31.19
C LYS A 587 -2.42 -31.04 30.36
N GLY A 588 -3.05 -31.61 29.34
CA GLY A 588 -2.46 -32.60 28.44
C GLY A 588 -1.73 -32.01 27.22
N LEU A 589 -1.80 -30.69 26.99
CA LEU A 589 -1.11 -30.05 25.88
C LEU A 589 0.41 -30.05 26.12
N PHE A 590 1.19 -30.49 25.13
CA PHE A 590 2.66 -30.54 25.15
C PHE A 590 3.22 -31.24 26.40
N PRO A 591 3.01 -32.56 26.57
CA PRO A 591 3.43 -33.29 27.76
C PRO A 591 4.94 -33.21 28.02
N GLU A 592 5.74 -33.10 26.97
CA GLU A 592 7.20 -32.88 26.99
C GLU A 592 7.61 -31.46 27.43
N ASN A 593 6.73 -30.48 27.28
CA ASN A 593 6.95 -29.09 27.70
C ASN A 593 5.66 -28.45 28.25
N ARG A 594 5.30 -28.86 29.47
CA ARG A 594 4.04 -28.48 30.13
C ARG A 594 3.83 -26.97 30.34
N LEU A 595 4.88 -26.16 30.17
CA LEU A 595 4.82 -24.70 30.29
C LEU A 595 4.63 -24.00 28.94
N TYR A 596 4.74 -24.70 27.82
CA TYR A 596 4.70 -24.10 26.50
C TYR A 596 3.37 -23.39 26.23
N ALA A 597 2.25 -24.11 26.39
CA ALA A 597 0.92 -23.57 26.14
C ALA A 597 0.63 -22.31 26.98
N SER A 598 0.90 -22.36 28.30
CA SER A 598 0.67 -21.20 29.17
C SER A 598 1.59 -20.03 28.87
N LYS A 599 2.84 -20.27 28.42
CA LYS A 599 3.75 -19.21 27.96
C LYS A 599 3.26 -18.55 26.67
N VAL A 600 2.82 -19.33 25.68
CA VAL A 600 2.30 -18.80 24.41
C VAL A 600 1.04 -17.97 24.66
N VAL A 601 0.08 -18.50 25.43
CA VAL A 601 -1.14 -17.75 25.79
C VAL A 601 -0.77 -16.46 26.53
N LYS A 602 0.08 -16.53 27.55
CA LYS A 602 0.52 -15.34 28.29
C LYS A 602 1.18 -14.29 27.40
N ALA A 603 1.97 -14.71 26.41
CA ALA A 603 2.67 -13.80 25.51
C ALA A 603 1.78 -13.22 24.41
N HIS A 604 0.79 -13.97 23.94
CA HIS A 604 0.12 -13.70 22.66
C HIS A 604 -1.40 -13.70 22.70
N GLN A 605 -2.01 -13.83 23.88
CA GLN A 605 -3.47 -13.68 24.07
C GLN A 605 -3.96 -12.29 23.66
N LYS A 606 -3.14 -11.25 23.82
CA LYS A 606 -3.41 -9.93 23.24
C LYS A 606 -2.50 -9.72 22.03
N GLY A 607 -3.06 -9.26 20.91
CA GLY A 607 -2.29 -8.90 19.71
C GLY A 607 -1.50 -7.61 19.91
N SER A 608 -0.41 -7.46 19.17
CA SER A 608 0.46 -6.27 19.23
C SER A 608 0.16 -5.22 18.14
N TYR A 609 -0.94 -5.40 17.41
CA TYR A 609 -1.28 -4.56 16.27
C TYR A 609 -1.83 -3.19 16.67
N ARG A 610 -1.85 -2.28 15.70
CA ARG A 610 -2.27 -0.88 15.83
C ARG A 610 -3.30 -0.55 14.75
N THR A 611 -4.55 -0.36 15.14
CA THR A 611 -5.64 -0.06 14.18
C THR A 611 -5.47 1.30 13.50
N ASP A 612 -4.79 2.24 14.14
CA ASP A 612 -4.41 3.52 13.56
C ASP A 612 -3.40 3.37 12.41
N PHE A 613 -2.56 2.33 12.37
CA PHE A 613 -1.69 2.08 11.21
C PHE A 613 -2.46 1.58 10.00
N ILE A 614 -3.47 0.73 10.21
CA ILE A 614 -4.41 0.30 9.16
C ILE A 614 -5.13 1.54 8.61
N LEU A 615 -5.68 2.38 9.50
CA LEU A 615 -6.40 3.58 9.10
C LEU A 615 -5.51 4.60 8.38
N GLU A 616 -4.31 4.87 8.92
CA GLU A 616 -3.32 5.77 8.30
C GLU A 616 -3.00 5.31 6.87
N ASN A 617 -2.71 4.02 6.68
CA ASN A 617 -2.36 3.47 5.38
C ASN A 617 -3.54 3.58 4.38
N LEU A 618 -4.74 3.15 4.77
CA LEU A 618 -5.94 3.25 3.93
C LEU A 618 -6.25 4.70 3.51
N GLN A 619 -6.10 5.66 4.44
CA GLN A 619 -6.32 7.07 4.15
C GLN A 619 -5.28 7.62 3.16
N LYS A 620 -4.02 7.19 3.28
CA LYS A 620 -2.91 7.69 2.46
C LYS A 620 -2.77 7.03 1.09
N ILE A 621 -3.36 5.85 0.83
CA ILE A 621 -3.36 5.26 -0.52
C ILE A 621 -3.83 6.32 -1.56
N PRO A 622 -3.06 6.65 -2.60
CA PRO A 622 -3.48 7.66 -3.58
C PRO A 622 -4.71 7.20 -4.39
N LEU A 623 -5.49 8.13 -4.92
CA LEU A 623 -6.64 7.79 -5.77
C LEU A 623 -6.23 7.35 -7.17
N ASP A 624 -5.14 7.90 -7.70
CA ASP A 624 -4.47 7.32 -8.86
C ASP A 624 -3.55 6.19 -8.39
N LEU A 625 -3.67 5.04 -9.02
CA LEU A 625 -2.82 3.88 -8.76
C LEU A 625 -1.84 3.67 -9.92
N ILE A 626 -1.41 4.76 -10.55
CA ILE A 626 -0.45 4.72 -11.64
C ILE A 626 0.93 4.37 -11.08
N GLY A 627 1.67 3.51 -11.78
CA GLY A 627 3.05 3.18 -11.43
C GLY A 627 4.00 4.35 -11.70
N TYR A 628 4.79 4.75 -10.71
CA TYR A 628 5.81 5.80 -10.84
C TYR A 628 7.18 5.31 -10.37
N THR A 629 8.24 5.86 -10.94
CA THR A 629 9.59 5.76 -10.37
C THR A 629 9.77 6.77 -9.25
N MET A 630 10.33 6.36 -8.11
CA MET A 630 10.68 7.28 -7.02
C MET A 630 12.00 6.89 -6.38
N ASP A 631 12.88 7.88 -6.24
CA ASP A 631 14.17 7.76 -5.56
C ASP A 631 14.19 8.63 -4.30
N ASN A 632 14.02 7.99 -3.14
CA ASN A 632 14.04 8.60 -1.82
C ASN A 632 15.42 8.53 -1.13
N THR A 633 16.49 8.11 -1.82
CA THR A 633 17.82 7.93 -1.20
C THR A 633 18.48 9.25 -0.75
N HIS A 634 17.99 10.40 -1.21
CA HIS A 634 18.48 11.73 -0.82
C HIS A 634 17.94 12.23 0.52
N ARG A 635 16.96 11.52 1.09
CA ARG A 635 16.21 12.02 2.25
C ARG A 635 17.08 12.08 3.51
N LEU A 636 17.03 13.22 4.19
CA LEU A 636 17.76 13.44 5.44
C LEU A 636 17.10 12.76 6.65
N ASP A 637 15.81 12.42 6.53
CA ASP A 637 15.02 11.75 7.57
C ASP A 637 15.04 10.23 7.47
N ILE A 638 16.02 9.66 6.75
CA ILE A 638 16.19 8.22 6.55
C ILE A 638 17.44 7.71 7.28
N VAL A 639 17.27 6.55 7.92
CA VAL A 639 18.34 5.68 8.41
C VAL A 639 18.45 4.51 7.45
N PHE A 640 19.59 4.41 6.77
CA PHE A 640 19.89 3.28 5.89
C PHE A 640 20.15 2.01 6.70
N ASP A 641 19.68 0.88 6.20
CA ASP A 641 20.00 -0.42 6.79
C ASP A 641 21.49 -0.72 6.55
N SER A 642 22.21 -0.99 7.65
CA SER A 642 23.65 -1.27 7.65
C SER A 642 23.95 -2.75 7.83
N SER A 643 22.93 -3.61 7.78
CA SER A 643 23.07 -5.05 7.91
C SER A 643 23.98 -5.62 6.82
N PRO A 644 24.91 -6.53 7.15
CA PRO A 644 25.75 -7.17 6.14
C PRO A 644 24.91 -7.84 5.05
N MET A 645 25.36 -7.74 3.79
CA MET A 645 24.73 -8.33 2.60
C MET A 645 23.34 -7.75 2.23
N GLN A 646 22.84 -6.75 2.96
CA GLN A 646 21.59 -6.08 2.61
C GLN A 646 21.71 -5.38 1.26
N GLU A 647 20.60 -5.35 0.51
CA GLU A 647 20.51 -4.58 -0.74
C GLU A 647 20.83 -3.10 -0.52
N LYS A 648 21.40 -2.46 -1.55
CA LYS A 648 21.59 -1.01 -1.54
C LYS A 648 20.22 -0.32 -1.52
N ASN A 649 20.14 0.83 -0.87
CA ASN A 649 18.93 1.68 -0.84
C ASN A 649 17.76 1.10 -0.04
N ILE A 650 18.03 0.25 0.94
CA ILE A 650 17.03 -0.16 1.96
C ILE A 650 17.18 0.72 3.19
N GLY A 651 16.06 1.18 3.76
CA GLY A 651 16.06 1.98 4.98
C GLY A 651 14.68 2.36 5.49
N TRP A 652 14.66 3.03 6.64
CA TRP A 652 13.45 3.49 7.32
C TRP A 652 13.60 4.92 7.79
N ARG A 653 12.49 5.57 8.14
CA ARG A 653 12.50 6.91 8.72
C ARG A 653 13.17 6.90 10.10
N THR A 654 13.60 8.06 10.59
CA THR A 654 14.19 8.19 11.93
C THR A 654 13.29 7.70 13.07
N ASP A 655 11.98 7.55 12.84
CA ASP A 655 11.02 6.96 13.77
C ASP A 655 11.00 5.41 13.76
N GLY A 656 11.77 4.76 12.88
CA GLY A 656 11.88 3.31 12.76
C GLY A 656 10.85 2.66 11.83
N TYR A 657 10.02 3.44 11.12
CA TYR A 657 8.99 2.93 10.21
C TYR A 657 9.33 3.23 8.75
N ALA A 658 8.74 2.46 7.84
CA ALA A 658 8.80 2.76 6.41
C ALA A 658 8.17 4.14 6.09
N LEU A 659 8.53 4.69 4.93
CA LEU A 659 7.96 5.95 4.41
C LEU A 659 6.41 5.89 4.36
N PRO A 660 5.65 6.97 4.45
CA PRO A 660 4.22 6.93 4.14
C PRO A 660 3.96 6.39 2.71
N ILE A 661 2.88 5.63 2.48
CA ILE A 661 2.59 4.98 1.19
C ILE A 661 2.46 5.96 0.01
N ASP A 662 2.05 7.19 0.28
CA ASP A 662 1.97 8.30 -0.67
C ASP A 662 3.32 8.99 -0.93
N GLU A 663 4.36 8.64 -0.19
CA GLU A 663 5.76 9.08 -0.34
C GLU A 663 6.69 7.96 -0.83
N ARG A 664 6.14 6.79 -1.18
CA ARG A 664 6.90 5.65 -1.73
C ARG A 664 6.79 5.60 -3.25
N GLY A 665 7.76 4.92 -3.87
CA GLY A 665 7.70 4.56 -5.29
C GLY A 665 6.71 3.43 -5.60
N HIS A 666 6.12 2.83 -4.57
CA HIS A 666 5.17 1.74 -4.72
C HIS A 666 3.94 1.89 -3.81
N VAL A 667 2.76 1.53 -4.32
CA VAL A 667 1.48 1.47 -3.58
C VAL A 667 0.96 0.04 -3.41
N ARG A 668 1.53 -0.92 -4.13
CA ARG A 668 1.14 -2.32 -4.02
C ARG A 668 1.58 -2.94 -2.70
N GLN A 669 0.79 -3.91 -2.26
CA GLN A 669 0.94 -4.58 -0.98
C GLN A 669 1.96 -5.72 -0.98
N ASP A 670 2.57 -6.04 -2.13
CA ASP A 670 3.51 -7.12 -2.36
C ASP A 670 4.93 -6.61 -2.65
N ARG A 671 5.23 -5.42 -2.14
CA ARG A 671 6.50 -4.69 -2.33
C ARG A 671 7.10 -4.32 -0.99
N ASP A 672 8.42 -4.22 -0.94
CA ASP A 672 9.12 -3.86 0.30
C ASP A 672 9.01 -2.37 0.59
N GLY A 673 8.25 -2.01 1.62
CA GLY A 673 8.11 -0.65 2.12
C GLY A 673 9.42 0.02 2.56
N PHE A 674 10.48 -0.75 2.77
CA PHE A 674 11.80 -0.23 3.10
C PHE A 674 12.66 0.10 1.87
N ALA A 675 12.21 -0.24 0.66
CA ALA A 675 12.90 0.13 -0.57
C ALA A 675 12.78 1.65 -0.82
N LEU A 676 13.91 2.35 -0.79
CA LEU A 676 13.98 3.80 -0.99
C LEU A 676 14.02 4.18 -2.46
N LEU A 677 14.61 3.31 -3.30
CA LEU A 677 14.59 3.42 -4.74
C LEU A 677 13.70 2.32 -5.29
N ALA A 678 12.54 2.68 -5.82
CA ALA A 678 11.59 1.73 -6.38
C ALA A 678 10.90 2.30 -7.62
N SER A 679 10.51 1.41 -8.52
CA SER A 679 9.73 1.74 -9.70
C SER A 679 8.56 0.77 -9.84
N GLU A 680 7.34 1.28 -9.71
CA GLU A 680 6.13 0.51 -10.08
C GLU A 680 5.78 0.63 -11.57
N GLY A 681 6.52 1.46 -12.29
CA GLY A 681 6.34 1.70 -13.71
C GLY A 681 6.87 3.09 -14.05
N ASP A 682 6.74 3.46 -15.32
CA ASP A 682 7.12 4.75 -15.87
C ASP A 682 5.88 5.58 -16.26
N GLY A 683 4.71 5.25 -15.72
CA GLY A 683 3.44 5.90 -16.05
C GLY A 683 2.63 5.21 -17.13
N HIS A 684 3.06 4.04 -17.62
CA HIS A 684 2.35 3.25 -18.61
C HIS A 684 1.47 2.14 -18.02
N ASP A 685 1.34 2.06 -16.70
CA ASP A 685 0.53 1.06 -16.03
C ASP A 685 -0.28 1.68 -14.90
N GLU A 686 -1.53 1.25 -14.79
CA GLU A 686 -2.38 1.48 -13.63
C GLU A 686 -2.52 0.15 -12.86
N HIS A 687 -2.44 0.23 -11.54
CA HIS A 687 -2.74 -0.88 -10.64
C HIS A 687 -4.21 -0.85 -10.22
N GLU A 688 -4.74 -2.03 -9.97
CA GLU A 688 -6.11 -2.31 -9.59
C GLU A 688 -6.40 -1.89 -8.15
N GLY A 689 -7.62 -1.39 -7.92
CA GLY A 689 -8.08 -0.94 -6.61
C GLY A 689 -8.20 -2.03 -5.53
N THR A 690 -7.97 -3.30 -5.86
CA THR A 690 -8.05 -4.44 -4.94
C THR A 690 -7.18 -4.25 -3.69
N PHE A 691 -6.02 -3.60 -3.82
CA PHE A 691 -5.14 -3.31 -2.69
C PHE A 691 -5.76 -2.36 -1.66
N PHE A 692 -6.73 -1.52 -2.02
CA PHE A 692 -7.50 -0.77 -1.03
C PHE A 692 -8.71 -1.60 -0.56
N LEU A 693 -9.43 -2.23 -1.49
CA LEU A 693 -10.72 -2.86 -1.22
C LEU A 693 -10.61 -4.03 -0.24
N LEU A 694 -9.62 -4.91 -0.42
CA LEU A 694 -9.42 -6.09 0.42
C LEU A 694 -9.12 -5.72 1.88
N PRO A 695 -8.07 -4.94 2.21
CA PRO A 695 -7.82 -4.57 3.60
C PRO A 695 -8.93 -3.72 4.20
N TYR A 696 -9.57 -2.83 3.43
CA TYR A 696 -10.68 -2.01 3.94
C TYR A 696 -11.87 -2.87 4.37
N TYR A 697 -12.39 -3.72 3.49
CA TYR A 697 -13.56 -4.54 3.81
C TYR A 697 -13.23 -5.66 4.81
N MET A 698 -12.01 -6.21 4.77
CA MET A 698 -11.55 -7.13 5.82
C MET A 698 -11.51 -6.43 7.19
N ALA A 699 -10.89 -5.24 7.27
CA ALA A 699 -10.84 -4.47 8.51
C ALA A 699 -12.24 -4.06 8.98
N TYR A 700 -13.15 -3.73 8.06
CA TYR A 700 -14.52 -3.40 8.41
C TYR A 700 -15.28 -4.61 8.98
N TYR A 701 -15.21 -5.76 8.31
CA TYR A 701 -15.84 -7.01 8.75
C TYR A 701 -15.34 -7.46 10.12
N HIS A 702 -14.03 -7.39 10.36
CA HIS A 702 -13.40 -7.78 11.64
C HIS A 702 -13.45 -6.69 12.72
N GLY A 703 -14.09 -5.54 12.47
CA GLY A 703 -14.24 -4.46 13.45
C GLY A 703 -12.93 -3.72 13.78
N LEU A 704 -11.97 -3.68 12.86
CA LEU A 704 -10.63 -3.11 13.03
C LEU A 704 -10.52 -1.64 12.65
N LEU A 705 -11.60 -1.02 12.18
CA LEU A 705 -11.63 0.41 11.80
C LEU A 705 -11.97 1.34 12.98
N GLY A 706 -11.96 0.88 14.23
CA GLY A 706 -12.29 1.70 15.41
C GLY A 706 -11.22 2.73 15.79
N SER A 707 -11.63 3.86 16.37
CA SER A 707 -10.76 4.92 16.88
C SER A 707 -9.90 4.43 18.06
N GLY A 708 -8.67 4.00 17.79
CA GLY A 708 -7.50 4.23 18.64
C GLY A 708 -7.46 3.71 20.08
N GLU A 709 -8.46 2.99 20.58
CA GLU A 709 -8.36 2.29 21.86
C GLU A 709 -8.51 0.79 21.64
N ALA A 710 -7.40 0.08 21.81
CA ALA A 710 -7.42 -1.36 21.98
C ALA A 710 -8.40 -1.70 23.11
N LYS A 711 -9.44 -2.48 22.80
CA LYS A 711 -10.30 -3.07 23.83
C LYS A 711 -9.54 -4.10 24.66
#